data_AF-A0A8T2Q9A2-F1
#
_entry.id   AF-A0A8T2Q9A2-F1
#
_cell.length_a   1.000
_cell.length_b   1.000
_cell.length_c   1.000
_cell.angle_alpha   90.00
_cell.angle_beta   90.00
_cell.angle_gamma   90.00
#
_symmetry.space_group_name_H-M   'P 1'
#
loop_
_entity.id
_entity.type
_entity.pdbx_description
1 polymer ?
#
loop_
_entity_poly.entity_id
_entity_poly.type
_entity_poly.pdbx_seq_one_letter_code
_entity_poly.pdbx_strand_id
1 'polypeptide(L)'
;MCLPGNQAFFILKGTMSGHDSKYFSTTKKGEIPELKEELNSQYKDKKKDAVKKVIAAMTVGKDVSMLFTDVVNCMQTENLELKKLVYLYLINYAKSQPDLAILAVNTFVKDSQDPNPLIRALAVRTMGCIRVDKITEYLCDPLQRCLKDDDPYVRKTAAICVAKLYDINAELVEDRGFLETLKDLISDSNPMVVANAVAALAEIQESSSKVIFEITSHTLFKLLAALNECTEWGQVFILDALSSYKAKDARDAENIVERVTPRLQHANCAVVLSAVKVILQQMEHISSQDVIRTLCKKMAPPLVTLISAEPEIQYVALRNINLIVQKRPLILAHEIKVFFCKYNDPIYVKMEKLEIMIKLASDRNIDQVLLEFKEYATEVDVDFVRKAVRAIGRCAIKLERAAEKCIGVLLDLIKIKVNYVVQEAIIVIKDIFRRYPNMYESIIATLCENLDTLDEPEAKASMIWIIGEYAERIDNADELLESFLETFPEEPAQVQLQLLTAAVKLFLKKPTERPQEMIQVVLNNATQETDNPDLRDRAYIYWRLLSTDPEAAKDVVLAEKPTISDDSNQLDSSLLDELLGNIATLASVYHKPPESFVSRVKTVQKPEEDEEYLEGQDSGQNESSAPIPDSVVASVPANANRAASAAPVQPAAAPPMPDLMSDLISLDLVPVSEPTAAAPSGPPLPVIFPASAGQGLQISGRLIRRDGQVFYSLAFENNTTGPLDGFQIQFNKNTFGLAAAGPLQVPSLLPGTKADTLLPMLLFQNLSVGPPSSVLQVAVKNHQQPVWYFTDKIPLQALFLEDGKMERGSFLETWKALPDSHEVTRDLPTALISSVDATVEKLSSSNLFYIARRMLKDTNQDVLYLSCKVPYVSGKSIPFLVELTALVGSPGVKCAVKTPSPEMSPLLFDAIDFLLK
;
A
#
# COMPACT_ATOMS: atom_id res chain seq x y z
N MET A 1 8.01 -5.56 -20.73
CA MET A 1 8.94 -4.49 -20.26
C MET A 1 8.72 -3.10 -20.93
N CYS A 2 7.68 -2.34 -20.55
CA CYS A 2 7.53 -0.90 -20.88
C CYS A 2 8.03 -0.10 -19.70
N LEU A 3 9.00 0.80 -19.89
CA LEU A 3 9.22 1.87 -18.92
C LEU A 3 7.93 2.70 -18.89
N PRO A 4 7.20 2.80 -17.75
CA PRO A 4 6.11 3.74 -17.62
C PRO A 4 6.68 5.14 -17.90
N GLY A 5 5.88 6.05 -18.48
CA GLY A 5 6.30 7.42 -18.80
C GLY A 5 7.01 8.15 -17.64
N ASN A 6 6.77 7.73 -16.39
CA ASN A 6 7.44 8.24 -15.19
C ASN A 6 8.93 7.91 -15.07
N GLN A 7 9.46 6.85 -15.69
CA GLN A 7 10.93 6.59 -15.67
C GLN A 7 11.69 7.39 -16.74
N ALA A 8 11.01 7.91 -17.77
CA ALA A 8 11.60 8.91 -18.67
C ALA A 8 11.97 10.20 -17.93
N PHE A 9 11.25 10.51 -16.84
CA PHE A 9 11.50 11.64 -15.95
C PHE A 9 12.87 11.55 -15.23
N PHE A 10 13.26 10.35 -14.79
CA PHE A 10 14.55 10.13 -14.11
C PHE A 10 15.74 10.14 -15.06
N ILE A 11 15.59 9.58 -16.27
CA ILE A 11 16.66 9.59 -17.28
C ILE A 11 16.91 11.02 -17.77
N LEU A 12 15.86 11.85 -17.90
CA LEU A 12 15.98 13.26 -18.25
C LEU A 12 16.78 14.06 -17.20
N LYS A 13 16.49 13.87 -15.90
CA LYS A 13 17.25 14.53 -14.82
C LYS A 13 18.75 14.17 -14.80
N GLY A 14 19.10 12.93 -15.12
CA GLY A 14 20.51 12.51 -15.19
C GLY A 14 21.28 13.04 -16.41
N THR A 15 20.58 13.48 -17.45
CA THR A 15 21.19 14.05 -18.68
C THR A 15 21.15 15.57 -18.75
N MET A 16 20.43 16.25 -17.85
CA MET A 16 20.22 17.69 -17.88
C MET A 16 21.11 18.40 -16.87
N SER A 17 21.85 19.41 -17.35
CA SER A 17 22.72 20.25 -16.52
C SER A 17 21.88 21.07 -15.52
N GLY A 18 22.45 21.42 -14.36
CA GLY A 18 21.77 22.19 -13.30
C GLY A 18 21.17 23.55 -13.74
N HIS A 19 21.52 24.03 -14.94
CA HIS A 19 20.93 25.20 -15.58
C HIS A 19 19.53 24.98 -16.21
N ASP A 20 19.10 23.74 -16.41
CA ASP A 20 17.84 23.40 -17.12
C ASP A 20 16.57 23.50 -16.25
N SER A 21 16.72 23.77 -14.94
CA SER A 21 15.59 23.96 -13.99
C SER A 21 14.71 25.16 -14.31
N LYS A 22 15.24 26.16 -15.04
CA LYS A 22 14.49 27.34 -15.50
C LYS A 22 13.38 27.03 -16.51
N TYR A 23 13.43 25.87 -17.18
CA TYR A 23 12.43 25.51 -18.19
C TYR A 23 11.11 24.97 -17.62
N PHE A 24 11.07 24.67 -16.32
CA PHE A 24 9.89 24.12 -15.63
C PHE A 24 9.01 25.18 -14.92
N SER A 25 9.42 26.46 -14.91
CA SER A 25 8.74 27.55 -14.18
C SER A 25 7.86 28.46 -15.04
N THR A 26 7.82 28.27 -16.35
CA THR A 26 7.07 29.15 -17.26
C THR A 26 5.68 28.57 -17.57
N THR A 27 4.67 29.15 -16.93
CA THR A 27 3.24 28.90 -17.14
C THR A 27 2.52 30.20 -17.49
N LYS A 28 2.87 30.84 -18.61
CA LYS A 28 2.13 32.00 -19.14
C LYS A 28 1.24 31.60 -20.33
N LYS A 29 0.01 32.13 -20.36
CA LYS A 29 -0.88 32.02 -21.54
C LYS A 29 -0.24 32.81 -22.70
N GLY A 30 0.19 32.12 -23.75
CA GLY A 30 0.84 32.70 -24.94
C GLY A 30 2.08 31.96 -25.47
N GLU A 31 2.57 30.93 -24.78
CA GLU A 31 3.85 30.25 -25.08
C GLU A 31 3.83 29.37 -26.35
N ILE A 32 2.69 28.79 -26.75
CA ILE A 32 2.62 27.86 -27.91
C ILE A 32 3.06 28.53 -29.23
N PRO A 33 2.58 29.72 -29.61
CA PRO A 33 3.06 30.40 -30.82
C PRO A 33 4.54 30.81 -30.73
N GLU A 34 5.03 31.23 -29.55
CA GLU A 34 6.44 31.52 -29.33
C GLU A 34 7.32 30.28 -29.52
N LEU A 35 6.90 29.13 -28.95
CA LEU A 35 7.57 27.85 -29.15
C LEU A 35 7.57 27.44 -30.63
N LYS A 36 6.48 27.69 -31.36
CA LYS A 36 6.40 27.43 -32.79
C LYS A 36 7.42 28.25 -33.59
N GLU A 37 7.61 29.52 -33.23
CA GLU A 37 8.64 30.36 -33.84
C GLU A 37 10.06 29.91 -33.46
N GLU A 38 10.30 29.55 -32.20
CA GLU A 38 11.60 29.06 -31.74
C GLU A 38 11.99 27.71 -32.38
N LEU A 39 11.04 26.78 -32.56
CA LEU A 39 11.26 25.50 -33.23
C LEU A 39 11.64 25.66 -34.71
N ASN A 40 11.08 26.67 -35.37
CA ASN A 40 11.37 27.00 -36.76
C ASN A 40 12.59 27.93 -36.94
N SER A 41 13.26 28.30 -35.84
CA SER A 41 14.45 29.17 -35.87
C SER A 41 15.63 28.53 -36.64
N GLN A 42 16.48 29.32 -37.29
CA GLN A 42 17.68 28.80 -37.95
C GLN A 42 18.79 28.41 -36.95
N TYR A 43 18.72 28.90 -35.71
CA TYR A 43 19.72 28.65 -34.68
C TYR A 43 19.48 27.32 -33.97
N LYS A 44 20.47 26.41 -34.02
CA LYS A 44 20.39 25.07 -33.43
C LYS A 44 20.14 25.08 -31.91
N ASP A 45 20.75 26.03 -31.20
CA ASP A 45 20.58 26.15 -29.74
C ASP A 45 19.16 26.59 -29.36
N LYS A 46 18.57 27.52 -30.12
CA LYS A 46 17.17 27.93 -29.92
C LYS A 46 16.20 26.78 -30.16
N LYS A 47 16.42 25.95 -31.19
CA LYS A 47 15.60 24.74 -31.40
C LYS A 47 15.71 23.77 -30.23
N LYS A 48 16.92 23.58 -29.69
CA LYS A 48 17.17 22.69 -28.56
C LYS A 48 16.43 23.17 -27.32
N ASP A 49 16.52 24.46 -27.00
CA ASP A 49 15.81 25.04 -25.85
C ASP A 49 14.29 25.00 -26.05
N ALA A 50 13.80 25.25 -27.27
CA ALA A 50 12.39 25.13 -27.60
C ALA A 50 11.86 23.70 -27.38
N VAL A 51 12.58 22.68 -27.88
CA VAL A 51 12.21 21.28 -27.65
C VAL A 51 12.25 20.93 -26.16
N LYS A 52 13.23 21.43 -25.39
CA LYS A 52 13.25 21.25 -23.93
C LYS A 52 12.01 21.85 -23.25
N LYS A 53 11.62 23.06 -23.62
CA LYS A 53 10.37 23.71 -23.14
C LYS A 53 9.11 22.91 -23.53
N VAL A 54 9.07 22.36 -24.75
CA VAL A 54 7.96 21.49 -25.21
C VAL A 54 7.89 20.21 -24.37
N ILE A 55 9.02 19.56 -24.09
CA ILE A 55 9.06 18.38 -23.21
C ILE A 55 8.67 18.74 -21.78
N ALA A 56 9.10 19.90 -21.26
CA ALA A 56 8.67 20.39 -19.95
C ALA A 56 7.14 20.57 -19.90
N ALA A 57 6.55 21.21 -20.91
CA ALA A 57 5.09 21.36 -21.02
C ALA A 57 4.38 20.00 -21.09
N MET A 58 4.94 19.03 -21.83
CA MET A 58 4.44 17.66 -21.90
C MET A 58 4.49 16.95 -20.53
N THR A 59 5.56 17.14 -19.75
CA THR A 59 5.68 16.55 -18.40
C THR A 59 4.71 17.15 -17.38
N VAL A 60 4.31 18.41 -17.57
CA VAL A 60 3.27 19.08 -16.76
C VAL A 60 1.85 18.66 -17.19
N GLY A 61 1.71 17.87 -18.26
CA GLY A 61 0.42 17.40 -18.77
C GLY A 61 -0.30 18.41 -19.66
N LYS A 62 0.38 19.46 -20.16
CA LYS A 62 -0.18 20.36 -21.17
C LYS A 62 -0.16 19.67 -22.55
N ASP A 63 -1.24 19.82 -23.31
CA ASP A 63 -1.27 19.31 -24.69
C ASP A 63 -0.44 20.21 -25.62
N VAL A 64 0.65 19.66 -26.15
CA VAL A 64 1.54 20.28 -27.14
C VAL A 64 1.46 19.59 -28.50
N SER A 65 0.40 18.82 -28.76
CA SER A 65 0.14 18.14 -30.04
C SER A 65 0.07 19.10 -31.25
N MET A 66 -0.26 20.38 -31.03
CA MET A 66 -0.31 21.39 -32.09
C MET A 66 1.06 21.71 -32.70
N LEU A 67 2.16 21.32 -32.03
CA LEU A 67 3.54 21.53 -32.47
C LEU A 67 4.11 20.30 -33.20
N PHE A 68 3.30 19.27 -33.49
CA PHE A 68 3.80 17.98 -33.95
C PHE A 68 4.64 18.07 -35.23
N THR A 69 4.14 18.76 -36.26
CA THR A 69 4.87 18.99 -37.51
C THR A 69 6.17 19.78 -37.28
N ASP A 70 6.13 20.79 -36.41
CA ASP A 70 7.30 21.63 -36.10
C ASP A 70 8.39 20.82 -35.38
N VAL A 71 7.99 19.94 -34.44
CA VAL A 71 8.90 19.04 -33.71
C VAL A 71 9.46 17.94 -34.62
N VAL A 72 8.64 17.36 -35.51
CA VAL A 72 9.11 16.35 -36.49
C VAL A 72 10.14 16.96 -37.46
N ASN A 73 9.98 18.22 -37.86
CA ASN A 73 10.99 18.92 -38.66
C ASN A 73 12.34 19.06 -37.93
N CYS A 74 12.36 19.08 -36.60
CA CYS A 74 13.59 19.08 -35.81
C CYS A 74 14.27 17.71 -35.71
N MET A 75 13.64 16.64 -36.20
CA MET A 75 14.15 15.26 -36.13
C MET A 75 15.39 15.02 -36.99
N GLN A 76 15.52 15.75 -38.11
CA GLN A 76 16.65 15.67 -39.03
C GLN A 76 17.88 16.42 -38.49
N THR A 77 18.46 15.89 -37.41
CA THR A 77 19.63 16.44 -36.73
C THR A 77 20.62 15.34 -36.37
N GLU A 78 21.91 15.66 -36.39
CA GLU A 78 22.99 14.78 -35.93
C GLU A 78 23.18 14.86 -34.40
N ASN A 79 22.56 15.85 -33.73
CA ASN A 79 22.65 15.99 -32.30
C ASN A 79 21.80 14.91 -31.59
N LEU A 80 22.48 13.97 -30.93
CA LEU A 80 21.87 12.85 -30.20
C LEU A 80 20.91 13.31 -29.09
N GLU A 81 21.21 14.39 -28.39
CA GLU A 81 20.37 14.93 -27.31
C GLU A 81 19.04 15.43 -27.87
N LEU A 82 19.09 16.25 -28.92
CA LEU A 82 17.89 16.76 -29.59
C LEU A 82 17.06 15.61 -30.19
N LYS A 83 17.72 14.63 -30.81
CA LYS A 83 17.06 13.45 -31.36
C LYS A 83 16.35 12.63 -30.29
N LYS A 84 16.96 12.42 -29.11
CA LYS A 84 16.31 11.74 -27.96
C LYS A 84 15.05 12.48 -27.49
N LEU A 85 15.09 13.81 -27.39
CA LEU A 85 13.94 14.61 -26.97
C LEU A 85 12.80 14.55 -28.00
N VAL A 86 13.11 14.70 -29.29
CA VAL A 86 12.14 14.59 -30.38
C VAL A 86 11.51 13.19 -30.41
N TYR A 87 12.31 12.13 -30.27
CA TYR A 87 11.81 10.76 -30.21
C TYR A 87 10.89 10.52 -29.02
N LEU A 88 11.21 11.07 -27.84
CA LEU A 88 10.36 10.97 -26.66
C LEU A 88 9.00 11.65 -26.90
N TYR A 89 9.00 12.84 -27.51
CA TYR A 89 7.77 13.53 -27.91
C TYR A 89 6.92 12.68 -28.86
N LEU A 90 7.54 12.10 -29.89
CA LEU A 90 6.89 11.23 -30.88
C LEU A 90 6.25 10.01 -30.23
N ILE A 91 6.92 9.32 -29.29
CA ILE A 91 6.35 8.15 -28.61
C ILE A 91 5.04 8.50 -27.88
N ASN A 92 4.97 9.68 -27.26
CA ASN A 92 3.80 10.10 -26.49
C ASN A 92 2.63 10.54 -27.39
N TYR A 93 2.90 11.31 -28.45
CA TYR A 93 1.87 11.90 -29.30
C TYR A 93 1.51 11.12 -30.56
N ALA A 94 2.31 10.12 -30.97
CA ALA A 94 2.05 9.35 -32.18
C ALA A 94 0.72 8.58 -32.13
N LYS A 95 0.25 8.18 -30.95
CA LYS A 95 -1.07 7.55 -30.78
C LYS A 95 -2.22 8.52 -31.07
N SER A 96 -2.06 9.79 -30.68
CA SER A 96 -3.08 10.82 -30.88
C SER A 96 -3.09 11.35 -32.33
N GLN A 97 -1.98 11.24 -33.04
CA GLN A 97 -1.81 11.72 -34.43
C GLN A 97 -1.06 10.69 -35.29
N PRO A 98 -1.71 9.56 -35.67
CA PRO A 98 -1.06 8.47 -36.39
C PRO A 98 -0.64 8.85 -37.82
N ASP A 99 -1.42 9.67 -38.53
CA ASP A 99 -1.13 10.04 -39.92
C ASP A 99 0.12 10.91 -40.05
N LEU A 100 0.33 11.83 -39.10
CA LEU A 100 1.54 12.67 -39.05
C LEU A 100 2.77 11.86 -38.61
N ALA A 101 2.59 10.82 -37.79
CA ALA A 101 3.69 9.95 -37.37
C ALA A 101 4.33 9.19 -38.55
N ILE A 102 3.60 8.97 -39.65
CA ILE A 102 4.13 8.35 -40.88
C ILE A 102 5.29 9.18 -41.45
N LEU A 103 5.26 10.52 -41.31
CA LEU A 103 6.32 11.41 -41.78
C LEU A 103 7.67 11.12 -41.10
N ALA A 104 7.64 10.59 -39.87
CA ALA A 104 8.85 10.25 -39.12
C ALA A 104 9.45 8.89 -39.52
N VAL A 105 8.67 8.00 -40.17
CA VAL A 105 9.12 6.64 -40.54
C VAL A 105 10.34 6.66 -41.43
N ASN A 106 10.35 7.50 -42.46
CA ASN A 106 11.51 7.62 -43.36
C ASN A 106 12.78 8.06 -42.61
N THR A 107 12.64 8.94 -41.62
CA THR A 107 13.76 9.37 -40.79
C THR A 107 14.22 8.26 -39.87
N PHE A 108 13.32 7.46 -39.28
CA PHE A 108 13.71 6.30 -38.48
C PHE A 108 14.43 5.22 -39.32
N VAL A 109 13.96 4.93 -40.53
CA VAL A 109 14.61 3.97 -41.43
C VAL A 109 16.01 4.47 -41.79
N LYS A 110 16.17 5.77 -42.07
CA LYS A 110 17.49 6.37 -42.30
C LYS A 110 18.39 6.27 -41.06
N ASP A 111 17.85 6.59 -39.89
CA ASP A 111 18.58 6.56 -38.62
C ASP A 111 18.95 5.12 -38.20
N SER A 112 18.19 4.11 -38.62
CA SER A 112 18.53 2.70 -38.41
C SER A 112 19.78 2.23 -39.17
N GLN A 113 20.23 3.03 -40.15
CA GLN A 113 21.42 2.78 -40.96
C GLN A 113 22.55 3.79 -40.67
N ASP A 114 22.39 4.60 -39.63
CA ASP A 114 23.39 5.59 -39.24
C ASP A 114 24.70 4.91 -38.80
N PRO A 115 25.89 5.47 -39.11
CA PRO A 115 27.17 4.92 -38.65
C PRO A 115 27.26 4.77 -37.13
N ASN A 116 26.56 5.61 -36.37
CA ASN A 116 26.56 5.58 -34.92
C ASN A 116 25.61 4.48 -34.37
N PRO A 117 26.13 3.46 -33.68
CA PRO A 117 25.30 2.37 -33.13
C PRO A 117 24.26 2.86 -32.12
N LEU A 118 24.53 3.96 -31.40
CA LEU A 118 23.58 4.55 -30.45
C LEU A 118 22.36 5.15 -31.17
N ILE A 119 22.55 5.73 -32.36
CA ILE A 119 21.46 6.27 -33.17
C ILE A 119 20.64 5.12 -33.77
N ARG A 120 21.30 4.08 -34.30
CA ARG A 120 20.62 2.88 -34.83
C ARG A 120 19.73 2.22 -33.78
N ALA A 121 20.30 1.91 -32.61
CA ALA A 121 19.57 1.30 -31.50
C ALA A 121 18.43 2.19 -31.00
N LEU A 122 18.66 3.51 -30.92
CA LEU A 122 17.64 4.48 -30.49
C LEU A 122 16.47 4.53 -31.49
N ALA A 123 16.73 4.50 -32.79
CA ALA A 123 15.70 4.50 -33.83
C ALA A 123 14.82 3.24 -33.74
N VAL A 124 15.43 2.04 -33.72
CA VAL A 124 14.68 0.78 -33.62
C VAL A 124 13.89 0.69 -32.32
N ARG A 125 14.48 1.10 -31.19
CA ARG A 125 13.79 1.13 -29.90
C ARG A 125 12.58 2.05 -29.90
N THR A 126 12.70 3.22 -30.51
CA THR A 126 11.61 4.19 -30.61
C THR A 126 10.50 3.70 -31.52
N MET A 127 10.85 3.17 -32.70
CA MET A 127 9.87 2.57 -33.61
C MET A 127 9.07 1.45 -32.92
N GLY A 128 9.73 0.54 -32.20
CA GLY A 128 9.06 -0.52 -31.45
C GLY A 128 8.23 -0.07 -30.25
N CYS A 129 8.34 1.20 -29.82
CA CYS A 129 7.46 1.78 -28.80
C CYS A 129 6.21 2.45 -29.40
N ILE A 130 6.19 2.74 -30.70
CA ILE A 130 5.07 3.38 -31.37
C ILE A 130 4.07 2.31 -31.78
N ARG A 131 2.90 2.28 -31.11
CA ARG A 131 1.82 1.31 -31.38
C ARG A 131 0.88 1.84 -32.47
N VAL A 132 1.37 1.91 -33.70
CA VAL A 132 0.59 2.28 -34.89
C VAL A 132 0.82 1.24 -35.97
N ASP A 133 -0.22 0.51 -36.37
CA ASP A 133 -0.12 -0.68 -37.24
C ASP A 133 0.65 -0.42 -38.54
N LYS A 134 0.41 0.74 -39.17
CA LYS A 134 1.12 1.14 -40.40
C LYS A 134 2.63 1.25 -40.20
N ILE A 135 3.11 1.62 -39.01
CA ILE A 135 4.54 1.78 -38.69
C ILE A 135 5.20 0.42 -38.41
N THR A 136 4.43 -0.52 -37.87
CA THR A 136 4.87 -1.86 -37.49
C THR A 136 5.47 -2.63 -38.68
N GLU A 137 4.90 -2.50 -39.88
CA GLU A 137 5.44 -3.13 -41.09
C GLU A 137 6.81 -2.55 -41.48
N TYR A 138 6.98 -1.23 -41.40
CA TYR A 138 8.24 -0.55 -41.72
C TYR A 138 9.36 -0.83 -40.71
N LEU A 139 9.04 -1.33 -39.51
CA LEU A 139 10.03 -1.74 -38.51
C LEU A 139 10.72 -3.05 -38.87
N CYS A 140 10.08 -3.95 -39.64
CA CYS A 140 10.59 -5.30 -39.86
C CYS A 140 11.99 -5.32 -40.49
N ASP A 141 12.21 -4.57 -41.57
CA ASP A 141 13.51 -4.59 -42.25
C ASP A 141 14.63 -3.94 -41.43
N PRO A 142 14.44 -2.75 -40.80
CA PRO A 142 15.39 -2.21 -39.82
C PRO A 142 15.70 -3.18 -38.69
N LEU A 143 14.67 -3.82 -38.11
CA LEU A 143 14.83 -4.75 -37.00
C LEU A 143 15.66 -5.97 -37.39
N GLN A 144 15.40 -6.58 -38.55
CA GLN A 144 16.14 -7.75 -39.04
C GLN A 144 17.63 -7.44 -39.26
N ARG A 145 17.96 -6.23 -39.73
CA ARG A 145 19.36 -5.79 -39.84
C ARG A 145 19.99 -5.59 -38.46
N CYS A 146 19.27 -4.95 -37.53
CA CYS A 146 19.78 -4.68 -36.19
C CYS A 146 19.99 -5.94 -35.34
N LEU A 147 19.25 -7.03 -35.59
CA LEU A 147 19.49 -8.33 -34.95
C LEU A 147 20.83 -8.96 -35.38
N LYS A 148 21.35 -8.58 -36.56
CA LYS A 148 22.62 -9.06 -37.12
C LYS A 148 23.70 -7.97 -37.15
N ASP A 149 23.53 -6.90 -36.37
CA ASP A 149 24.48 -5.79 -36.28
C ASP A 149 25.79 -6.24 -35.63
N ASP A 150 26.91 -5.61 -35.97
CA ASP A 150 28.22 -5.90 -35.36
C ASP A 150 28.27 -5.46 -33.89
N ASP A 151 27.54 -4.41 -33.53
CA ASP A 151 27.55 -3.82 -32.20
C ASP A 151 26.58 -4.53 -31.23
N PRO A 152 27.05 -5.04 -30.07
CA PRO A 152 26.21 -5.73 -29.09
C PRO A 152 25.09 -4.86 -28.49
N TYR A 153 25.27 -3.54 -28.39
CA TYR A 153 24.25 -2.62 -27.90
C TYR A 153 23.06 -2.56 -28.85
N VAL A 154 23.30 -2.63 -30.16
CA VAL A 154 22.24 -2.68 -31.17
C VAL A 154 21.51 -4.02 -31.11
N ARG A 155 22.24 -5.14 -31.11
CA ARG A 155 21.64 -6.49 -31.04
C ARG A 155 20.79 -6.69 -29.78
N LYS A 156 21.28 -6.30 -28.60
CA LYS A 156 20.52 -6.41 -27.34
C LYS A 156 19.26 -5.54 -27.31
N THR A 157 19.28 -4.41 -28.03
CA THR A 157 18.13 -3.50 -28.14
C THR A 157 17.11 -4.05 -29.13
N ALA A 158 17.58 -4.63 -30.24
CA ALA A 158 16.76 -5.33 -31.21
C ALA A 158 16.04 -6.53 -30.59
N ALA A 159 16.70 -7.34 -29.75
CA ALA A 159 16.09 -8.46 -29.04
C ALA A 159 14.86 -8.04 -28.21
N ILE A 160 14.96 -6.95 -27.43
CA ILE A 160 13.82 -6.40 -26.67
C ILE A 160 12.72 -5.86 -27.61
N CYS A 161 13.12 -5.29 -28.75
CA CYS A 161 12.18 -4.78 -29.74
C CYS A 161 11.33 -5.90 -30.36
N VAL A 162 11.89 -7.11 -30.54
CA VAL A 162 11.14 -8.29 -31.00
C VAL A 162 10.03 -8.65 -30.02
N ALA A 163 10.28 -8.64 -28.71
CA ALA A 163 9.23 -8.89 -27.71
C ALA A 163 8.10 -7.84 -27.79
N LYS A 164 8.45 -6.56 -27.94
CA LYS A 164 7.44 -5.49 -28.10
C LYS A 164 6.64 -5.62 -29.40
N LEU A 165 7.29 -6.07 -30.47
CA LEU A 165 6.63 -6.32 -31.74
C LEU A 165 5.63 -7.48 -31.62
N TYR A 166 6.01 -8.53 -30.88
CA TYR A 166 5.13 -9.67 -30.60
C TYR A 166 3.88 -9.25 -29.81
N ASP A 167 4.02 -8.35 -28.83
CA ASP A 167 2.88 -7.78 -28.09
C ASP A 167 1.90 -6.98 -28.98
N ILE A 168 2.38 -6.44 -30.11
CA ILE A 168 1.57 -5.66 -31.06
C ILE A 168 0.95 -6.56 -32.12
N ASN A 169 1.76 -7.38 -32.78
CA ASN A 169 1.34 -8.30 -33.83
C ASN A 169 2.23 -9.55 -33.81
N ALA A 170 1.72 -10.63 -33.21
CA ALA A 170 2.42 -11.90 -33.08
C ALA A 170 2.62 -12.61 -34.43
N GLU A 171 1.61 -12.57 -35.32
CA GLU A 171 1.66 -13.24 -36.63
C GLU A 171 2.81 -12.72 -37.49
N LEU A 172 2.99 -11.39 -37.52
CA LEU A 172 4.08 -10.76 -38.25
C LEU A 172 5.47 -11.20 -37.75
N VAL A 173 5.59 -11.50 -36.46
CA VAL A 173 6.85 -11.99 -35.85
C VAL A 173 7.15 -13.43 -36.24
N GLU A 174 6.10 -14.26 -36.31
CA GLU A 174 6.20 -15.64 -36.78
C GLU A 174 6.56 -15.70 -38.28
N ASP A 175 5.82 -14.97 -39.13
CA ASP A 175 6.00 -14.97 -40.59
C ASP A 175 7.38 -14.49 -41.04
N ARG A 176 7.95 -13.52 -40.33
CA ARG A 176 9.27 -12.97 -40.63
C ARG A 176 10.43 -13.79 -40.06
N GLY A 177 10.17 -14.84 -39.27
CA GLY A 177 11.22 -15.67 -38.67
C GLY A 177 12.03 -14.96 -37.57
N PHE A 178 11.46 -13.94 -36.92
CA PHE A 178 12.15 -13.23 -35.83
C PHE A 178 12.34 -14.11 -34.59
N LEU A 179 11.44 -15.07 -34.34
CA LEU A 179 11.56 -16.03 -33.24
C LEU A 179 12.80 -16.92 -33.38
N GLU A 180 13.08 -17.41 -34.59
CA GLU A 180 14.26 -18.24 -34.86
C GLU A 180 15.54 -17.42 -34.67
N THR A 181 15.56 -16.19 -35.21
CA THR A 181 16.68 -15.27 -35.04
C THR A 181 16.94 -14.96 -33.56
N LEU A 182 15.88 -14.81 -32.76
CA LEU A 182 16.00 -14.55 -31.32
C LEU A 182 16.53 -15.78 -30.55
N LYS A 183 16.18 -17.00 -30.97
CA LYS A 183 16.75 -18.24 -30.42
C LYS A 183 18.24 -18.37 -30.73
N ASP A 184 18.66 -17.98 -31.93
CA ASP A 184 20.07 -17.97 -32.31
C ASP A 184 20.90 -16.99 -31.46
N LEU A 185 20.33 -15.85 -31.07
CA LEU A 185 20.97 -14.87 -30.18
C LEU A 185 21.26 -15.38 -28.77
N ILE A 186 20.68 -16.51 -28.34
CA ILE A 186 21.08 -17.16 -27.08
C ILE A 186 22.53 -17.68 -27.15
N SER A 187 23.02 -17.92 -28.37
CA SER A 187 24.39 -18.36 -28.63
C SER A 187 25.35 -17.21 -28.98
N ASP A 188 24.95 -15.95 -28.74
CA ASP A 188 25.79 -14.77 -28.99
C ASP A 188 27.06 -14.79 -28.13
N SER A 189 28.13 -14.17 -28.64
CA SER A 189 29.40 -14.04 -27.91
C SER A 189 29.32 -13.03 -26.76
N ASN A 190 28.37 -12.10 -26.81
CA ASN A 190 28.18 -11.08 -25.78
C ASN A 190 27.10 -11.49 -24.77
N PRO A 191 27.43 -11.66 -23.47
CA PRO A 191 26.48 -12.05 -22.43
C PRO A 191 25.27 -11.12 -22.28
N MET A 192 25.41 -9.81 -22.56
CA MET A 192 24.30 -8.86 -22.47
C MET A 192 23.23 -9.09 -23.55
N VAL A 193 23.65 -9.54 -24.73
CA VAL A 193 22.73 -9.90 -25.82
C VAL A 193 21.97 -11.16 -25.44
N VAL A 194 22.69 -12.17 -24.92
CA VAL A 194 22.10 -13.42 -24.42
C VAL A 194 21.05 -13.14 -23.34
N ALA A 195 21.39 -12.32 -22.34
CA ALA A 195 20.47 -11.97 -21.26
C ALA A 195 19.18 -11.30 -21.77
N ASN A 196 19.29 -10.35 -22.69
CA ASN A 196 18.13 -9.68 -23.27
C ASN A 196 17.32 -10.59 -24.21
N ALA A 197 17.98 -11.51 -24.93
CA ALA A 197 17.32 -12.50 -25.75
C ALA A 197 16.50 -13.47 -24.88
N VAL A 198 17.05 -13.92 -23.75
CA VAL A 198 16.35 -14.74 -22.77
C VAL A 198 15.16 -14.00 -22.16
N ALA A 199 15.34 -12.73 -21.77
CA ALA A 199 14.25 -11.92 -21.23
C ALA A 199 13.11 -11.73 -22.25
N ALA A 200 13.46 -11.48 -23.52
CA ALA A 200 12.49 -11.36 -24.60
C ALA A 200 11.75 -12.67 -24.86
N LEU A 201 12.45 -13.81 -24.89
CA LEU A 201 11.85 -15.13 -25.07
C LEU A 201 10.93 -15.53 -23.90
N ALA A 202 11.32 -15.20 -22.67
CA ALA A 202 10.50 -15.45 -21.48
C ALA A 202 9.17 -14.67 -21.54
N GLU A 203 9.22 -13.38 -21.88
CA GLU A 203 8.00 -12.56 -22.01
C GLU A 203 7.11 -13.03 -23.17
N ILE A 204 7.71 -13.42 -24.31
CA ILE A 204 6.96 -13.99 -25.45
C ILE A 204 6.30 -15.32 -25.05
N GLN A 205 6.99 -16.16 -24.29
CA GLN A 205 6.46 -17.44 -23.79
C GLN A 205 5.25 -17.24 -22.86
N GLU A 206 5.24 -16.18 -22.05
CA GLU A 206 4.10 -15.86 -21.19
C GLU A 206 2.87 -15.38 -21.98
N SER A 207 3.08 -14.76 -23.14
CA SER A 207 2.00 -14.22 -23.99
C SER A 207 1.50 -15.24 -25.03
N SER A 208 2.30 -16.27 -25.33
CA SER A 208 1.97 -17.33 -26.27
C SER A 208 1.28 -18.51 -25.59
N SER A 209 0.33 -19.15 -26.29
CA SER A 209 -0.22 -20.46 -25.90
C SER A 209 0.67 -21.63 -26.34
N LYS A 210 1.55 -21.41 -27.32
CA LYS A 210 2.52 -22.40 -27.80
C LYS A 210 3.82 -22.31 -27.00
N VAL A 211 4.48 -23.45 -26.80
CA VAL A 211 5.82 -23.49 -26.23
C VAL A 211 6.82 -23.03 -27.29
N ILE A 212 7.28 -21.78 -27.16
CA ILE A 212 8.23 -21.14 -28.06
C ILE A 212 9.65 -21.32 -27.53
N PHE A 213 9.83 -21.29 -26.21
CA PHE A 213 11.13 -21.33 -25.56
C PHE A 213 11.27 -22.55 -24.65
N GLU A 214 11.99 -23.56 -25.12
CA GLU A 214 12.40 -24.70 -24.30
C GLU A 214 13.91 -24.67 -24.04
N ILE A 215 14.28 -24.78 -22.77
CA ILE A 215 15.69 -24.82 -22.37
C ILE A 215 16.20 -26.24 -22.58
N THR A 216 16.97 -26.44 -23.65
CA THR A 216 17.71 -27.69 -23.88
C THR A 216 18.98 -27.74 -23.01
N SER A 217 19.55 -28.92 -22.80
CA SER A 217 20.81 -29.07 -22.05
C SER A 217 21.97 -28.25 -22.66
N HIS A 218 22.00 -28.08 -23.98
CA HIS A 218 23.00 -27.24 -24.64
C HIS A 218 22.76 -25.74 -24.34
N THR A 219 21.51 -25.29 -24.38
CA THR A 219 21.13 -23.92 -23.99
C THR A 219 21.48 -23.66 -22.52
N LEU A 220 21.17 -24.60 -21.63
CA LEU A 220 21.51 -24.55 -20.20
C LEU A 220 22.99 -24.24 -19.96
N PHE A 221 23.92 -24.99 -20.58
CA PHE A 221 25.35 -24.76 -20.40
C PHE A 221 25.79 -23.37 -20.86
N LYS A 222 25.21 -22.84 -21.95
CA LYS A 222 25.50 -21.48 -22.43
C LYS A 222 25.00 -20.42 -21.47
N LEU A 223 23.78 -20.59 -20.94
CA LEU A 223 23.20 -19.68 -19.96
C LEU A 223 24.01 -19.67 -18.66
N LEU A 224 24.44 -20.83 -18.17
CA LEU A 224 25.29 -20.95 -16.98
C LEU A 224 26.68 -20.32 -17.20
N ALA A 225 27.24 -20.40 -18.41
CA ALA A 225 28.48 -19.72 -18.75
C ALA A 225 28.30 -18.19 -18.77
N ALA A 226 27.24 -17.70 -19.42
CA ALA A 226 26.91 -16.29 -19.51
C ALA A 226 26.59 -15.67 -18.14
N LEU A 227 26.04 -16.44 -17.20
CA LEU A 227 25.69 -15.99 -15.85
C LEU A 227 26.88 -15.35 -15.10
N ASN A 228 28.11 -15.78 -15.38
CA ASN A 228 29.31 -15.24 -14.71
C ASN A 228 29.68 -13.83 -15.17
N GLU A 229 29.37 -13.49 -16.42
CA GLU A 229 29.81 -12.26 -17.10
C GLU A 229 28.67 -11.26 -17.31
N CYS A 230 27.43 -11.65 -16.99
CA CYS A 230 26.25 -10.81 -17.07
C CYS A 230 26.19 -9.75 -15.98
N THR A 231 25.54 -8.62 -16.31
CA THR A 231 25.11 -7.64 -15.32
C THR A 231 24.05 -8.23 -14.39
N GLU A 232 23.81 -7.59 -13.25
CA GLU A 232 22.84 -8.04 -12.24
C GLU A 232 21.45 -8.33 -12.84
N TRP A 233 20.95 -7.42 -13.68
CA TRP A 233 19.69 -7.60 -14.41
C TRP A 233 19.70 -8.84 -15.30
N GLY A 234 20.79 -9.05 -16.05
CA GLY A 234 20.93 -10.21 -16.92
C GLY A 234 21.04 -11.52 -16.13
N GLN A 235 21.68 -11.50 -14.97
CA GLN A 235 21.75 -12.66 -14.07
C GLN A 235 20.35 -13.03 -13.56
N VAL A 236 19.51 -12.05 -13.17
CA VAL A 236 18.13 -12.31 -12.76
C VAL A 236 17.33 -12.96 -13.90
N PHE A 237 17.36 -12.39 -15.12
CA PHE A 237 16.64 -12.96 -16.26
C PHE A 237 17.09 -14.40 -16.59
N ILE A 238 18.39 -14.67 -16.51
CA ILE A 238 18.92 -16.01 -16.72
C ILE A 238 18.46 -16.94 -15.59
N LEU A 239 18.57 -16.55 -14.32
CA LEU A 239 18.15 -17.36 -13.18
C LEU A 239 16.65 -17.67 -13.21
N ASP A 240 15.82 -16.68 -13.57
CA ASP A 240 14.37 -16.88 -13.73
C ASP A 240 14.07 -17.84 -14.88
N ALA A 241 14.76 -17.73 -16.01
CA ALA A 241 14.62 -18.72 -17.09
C ALA A 241 15.05 -20.12 -16.62
N LEU A 242 16.18 -20.23 -15.91
CA LEU A 242 16.69 -21.49 -15.36
C LEU A 242 15.73 -22.13 -14.34
N SER A 243 14.90 -21.34 -13.66
CA SER A 243 13.87 -21.82 -12.74
C SER A 243 12.78 -22.67 -13.43
N SER A 244 12.62 -22.51 -14.75
CA SER A 244 11.69 -23.33 -15.54
C SER A 244 12.28 -24.67 -16.01
N TYR A 245 13.61 -24.82 -15.96
CA TYR A 245 14.28 -26.04 -16.42
C TYR A 245 14.17 -27.16 -15.38
N LYS A 246 13.58 -28.29 -15.77
CA LYS A 246 13.54 -29.51 -14.96
C LYS A 246 14.77 -30.36 -15.24
N ALA A 247 15.60 -30.59 -14.22
CA ALA A 247 16.77 -31.43 -14.34
C ALA A 247 16.40 -32.87 -14.72
N LYS A 248 17.20 -33.47 -15.61
CA LYS A 248 16.97 -34.85 -16.07
C LYS A 248 17.33 -35.87 -15.01
N ASP A 249 18.44 -35.62 -14.31
CA ASP A 249 19.01 -36.52 -13.32
C ASP A 249 19.50 -35.73 -12.09
N ALA A 250 19.65 -36.40 -10.95
CA ALA A 250 20.17 -35.79 -9.72
C ALA A 250 21.56 -35.14 -9.91
N ARG A 251 22.43 -35.72 -10.75
CA ARG A 251 23.73 -35.13 -11.09
C ARG A 251 23.61 -33.83 -11.89
N ASP A 252 22.63 -33.74 -12.78
CA ASP A 252 22.38 -32.53 -13.57
C ASP A 252 21.92 -31.40 -12.63
N ALA A 253 21.00 -31.70 -11.71
CA ALA A 253 20.56 -30.78 -10.66
C ALA A 253 21.73 -30.31 -9.77
N GLU A 254 22.59 -31.22 -9.31
CA GLU A 254 23.78 -30.89 -8.51
C GLU A 254 24.74 -29.96 -9.27
N ASN A 255 25.00 -30.22 -10.55
CA ASN A 255 25.85 -29.37 -11.39
C ASN A 255 25.27 -27.95 -11.55
N ILE A 256 23.96 -27.83 -11.77
CA ILE A 256 23.29 -26.52 -11.87
C ILE A 256 23.44 -25.76 -10.54
N VAL A 257 23.17 -26.43 -9.42
CA VAL A 257 23.25 -25.83 -8.09
C VAL A 257 24.68 -25.39 -7.77
N GLU A 258 25.70 -26.17 -8.12
CA GLU A 258 27.11 -25.79 -7.92
C GLU A 258 27.46 -24.51 -8.69
N ARG A 259 26.96 -24.37 -9.93
CA ARG A 259 27.18 -23.17 -10.77
C ARG A 259 26.40 -21.95 -10.29
N VAL A 260 25.23 -22.13 -9.68
CA VAL A 260 24.40 -21.04 -9.14
C VAL A 260 24.85 -20.62 -7.74
N THR A 261 25.46 -21.51 -6.95
CA THR A 261 25.87 -21.25 -5.55
C THR A 261 26.67 -19.95 -5.36
N PRO A 262 27.64 -19.56 -6.23
CA PRO A 262 28.36 -18.30 -6.08
C PRO A 262 27.47 -17.05 -6.12
N ARG A 263 26.28 -17.13 -6.74
CA ARG A 263 25.32 -16.01 -6.81
C ARG A 263 24.66 -15.70 -5.47
N LEU A 264 24.73 -16.60 -4.50
CA LEU A 264 24.24 -16.37 -3.14
C LEU A 264 24.99 -15.25 -2.41
N GLN A 265 26.25 -14.98 -2.77
CA GLN A 265 27.08 -13.93 -2.14
C GLN A 265 26.99 -12.58 -2.86
N HIS A 266 26.05 -12.42 -3.79
CA HIS A 266 25.91 -11.21 -4.58
C HIS A 266 25.33 -10.05 -3.74
N ALA A 267 25.73 -8.82 -4.02
CA ALA A 267 25.26 -7.64 -3.28
C ALA A 267 23.77 -7.34 -3.55
N ASN A 268 23.33 -7.50 -4.80
CA ASN A 268 21.94 -7.30 -5.20
C ASN A 268 21.03 -8.42 -4.67
N CYS A 269 20.01 -8.03 -3.91
CA CYS A 269 19.04 -8.92 -3.27
C CYS A 269 18.18 -9.72 -4.26
N ALA A 270 17.88 -9.16 -5.44
CA ALA A 270 17.10 -9.84 -6.47
C ALA A 270 17.86 -11.05 -7.03
N VAL A 271 19.18 -10.92 -7.22
CA VAL A 271 20.05 -12.02 -7.67
C VAL A 271 20.09 -13.13 -6.62
N VAL A 272 20.21 -12.77 -5.33
CA VAL A 272 20.22 -13.74 -4.23
C VAL A 272 18.89 -14.50 -4.15
N LEU A 273 17.74 -13.81 -4.17
CA LEU A 273 16.44 -14.46 -4.12
C LEU A 273 16.18 -15.35 -5.34
N SER A 274 16.57 -14.91 -6.54
CA SER A 274 16.46 -15.71 -7.78
C SER A 274 17.38 -16.93 -7.74
N ALA A 275 18.57 -16.82 -7.17
CA ALA A 275 19.46 -17.96 -6.96
C ALA A 275 18.87 -18.95 -5.95
N VAL A 276 18.30 -18.46 -4.84
CA VAL A 276 17.59 -19.29 -3.85
C VAL A 276 16.41 -20.02 -4.49
N LYS A 277 15.62 -19.34 -5.32
CA LYS A 277 14.52 -19.94 -6.09
C LYS A 277 14.98 -21.14 -6.92
N VAL A 278 16.01 -20.95 -7.75
CA VAL A 278 16.57 -22.02 -8.59
C VAL A 278 17.09 -23.17 -7.71
N ILE A 279 17.84 -22.86 -6.65
CA ILE A 279 18.36 -23.90 -5.75
C ILE A 279 17.23 -24.70 -5.11
N LEU A 280 16.17 -24.05 -4.60
CA LEU A 280 15.05 -24.72 -3.96
C LEU A 280 14.29 -25.66 -4.91
N GLN A 281 14.09 -25.25 -6.16
CA GLN A 281 13.44 -26.11 -7.17
C GLN A 281 14.34 -27.29 -7.56
N GLN A 282 15.63 -27.06 -7.80
CA GLN A 282 16.55 -28.14 -8.16
C GLN A 282 16.77 -29.13 -7.01
N MET A 283 16.66 -28.68 -5.75
CA MET A 283 16.74 -29.53 -4.57
C MET A 283 15.66 -30.61 -4.50
N GLU A 284 14.52 -30.45 -5.18
CA GLU A 284 13.50 -31.51 -5.26
C GLU A 284 13.95 -32.71 -6.10
N HIS A 285 14.92 -32.51 -6.99
CA HIS A 285 15.49 -33.56 -7.86
C HIS A 285 16.77 -34.20 -7.28
N ILE A 286 17.29 -33.71 -6.16
CA ILE A 286 18.50 -34.24 -5.52
C ILE A 286 18.12 -35.37 -4.54
N SER A 287 18.63 -36.58 -4.76
CA SER A 287 18.33 -37.73 -3.89
C SER A 287 19.11 -37.73 -2.57
N SER A 288 20.29 -37.11 -2.53
CA SER A 288 21.18 -37.13 -1.36
C SER A 288 20.78 -36.11 -0.28
N GLN A 289 20.37 -36.61 0.88
CA GLN A 289 19.99 -35.78 2.03
C GLN A 289 21.16 -34.99 2.62
N ASP A 290 22.40 -35.49 2.51
CA ASP A 290 23.58 -34.78 3.02
C ASP A 290 23.92 -33.56 2.15
N VAL A 291 23.71 -33.67 0.83
CA VAL A 291 23.85 -32.54 -0.10
C VAL A 291 22.78 -31.49 0.21
N ILE A 292 21.52 -31.90 0.37
CA ILE A 292 20.41 -31.01 0.76
C ILE A 292 20.74 -30.26 2.06
N ARG A 293 21.20 -30.97 3.10
CA ARG A 293 21.58 -30.35 4.38
C ARG A 293 22.73 -29.34 4.22
N THR A 294 23.70 -29.66 3.36
CA THR A 294 24.83 -28.76 3.06
C THR A 294 24.36 -27.50 2.32
N LEU A 295 23.42 -27.63 1.39
CA LEU A 295 22.83 -26.49 0.68
C LEU A 295 22.02 -25.59 1.61
N CYS A 296 21.21 -26.16 2.50
CA CYS A 296 20.50 -25.39 3.53
C CYS A 296 21.47 -24.55 4.39
N LYS A 297 22.60 -25.15 4.81
CA LYS A 297 23.64 -24.42 5.56
C LYS A 297 24.28 -23.29 4.75
N LYS A 298 24.46 -23.46 3.44
CA LYS A 298 25.01 -22.42 2.55
C LYS A 298 24.00 -21.28 2.29
N MET A 299 22.70 -21.57 2.29
CA MET A 299 21.64 -20.57 2.08
C MET A 299 21.30 -19.76 3.33
N ALA A 300 21.59 -20.25 4.54
CA ALA A 300 21.26 -19.51 5.76
C ALA A 300 21.98 -18.15 5.87
N PRO A 301 23.32 -18.04 5.70
CA PRO A 301 24.02 -16.76 5.78
C PRO A 301 23.49 -15.67 4.83
N PRO A 302 23.28 -15.90 3.52
CA PRO A 302 22.78 -14.86 2.63
C PRO A 302 21.34 -14.43 2.99
N LEU A 303 20.47 -15.36 3.42
CA LEU A 303 19.13 -15.00 3.91
C LEU A 303 19.20 -14.12 5.16
N VAL A 304 20.15 -14.37 6.07
CA VAL A 304 20.41 -13.52 7.25
C VAL A 304 20.92 -12.14 6.85
N THR A 305 21.80 -12.05 5.85
CA THR A 305 22.27 -10.76 5.33
C THR A 305 21.13 -9.93 4.75
N LEU A 306 20.17 -10.54 4.05
CA LEU A 306 18.98 -9.84 3.52
C LEU A 306 18.11 -9.22 4.62
N ILE A 307 18.01 -9.88 5.79
CA ILE A 307 17.27 -9.35 6.96
C ILE A 307 17.99 -8.15 7.60
N SER A 308 19.27 -7.93 7.29
CA SER A 308 20.04 -6.79 7.81
C SER A 308 20.07 -5.58 6.87
N ALA A 309 19.40 -5.66 5.71
CA ALA A 309 19.36 -4.61 4.68
C ALA A 309 18.39 -3.46 5.05
N GLU A 310 18.04 -2.61 4.09
CA GLU A 310 17.04 -1.53 4.27
C GLU A 310 15.62 -2.11 4.54
N PRO A 311 14.73 -1.42 5.27
CA PRO A 311 13.47 -1.99 5.74
C PRO A 311 12.55 -2.58 4.66
N GLU A 312 12.53 -1.99 3.47
CA GLU A 312 11.81 -2.46 2.29
C GLU A 312 12.37 -3.80 1.77
N ILE A 313 13.69 -3.93 1.74
CA ILE A 313 14.38 -5.17 1.35
C ILE A 313 14.17 -6.22 2.44
N GLN A 314 14.27 -5.84 3.71
CA GLN A 314 13.98 -6.74 4.83
C GLN A 314 12.57 -7.30 4.74
N TYR A 315 11.58 -6.45 4.45
CA TYR A 315 10.19 -6.89 4.31
C TYR A 315 10.05 -7.92 3.18
N VAL A 316 10.57 -7.63 1.98
CA VAL A 316 10.56 -8.58 0.86
C VAL A 316 11.28 -9.88 1.22
N ALA A 317 12.42 -9.80 1.89
CA ALA A 317 13.18 -10.96 2.35
C ALA A 317 12.39 -11.79 3.36
N LEU A 318 11.79 -11.18 4.39
CA LEU A 318 10.98 -11.84 5.41
C LEU A 318 9.76 -12.54 4.79
N ARG A 319 9.06 -11.89 3.87
CA ARG A 319 7.92 -12.50 3.15
C ARG A 319 8.32 -13.75 2.38
N ASN A 320 9.47 -13.72 1.70
CA ASN A 320 10.00 -14.90 1.00
C ASN A 320 10.54 -15.97 1.98
N ILE A 321 11.23 -15.57 3.05
CA ILE A 321 11.73 -16.48 4.09
C ILE A 321 10.57 -17.21 4.76
N ASN A 322 9.42 -16.55 4.98
CA ASN A 322 8.22 -17.17 5.51
C ASN A 322 7.76 -18.35 4.63
N LEU A 323 7.79 -18.23 3.30
CA LEU A 323 7.51 -19.34 2.38
C LEU A 323 8.58 -20.44 2.46
N ILE A 324 9.85 -20.05 2.47
CA ILE A 324 10.97 -21.00 2.53
C ILE A 324 10.94 -21.83 3.81
N VAL A 325 10.65 -21.21 4.96
CA VAL A 325 10.56 -21.87 6.27
C VAL A 325 9.38 -22.84 6.32
N GLN A 326 8.26 -22.56 5.63
CA GLN A 326 7.14 -23.51 5.55
C GLN A 326 7.54 -24.80 4.83
N LYS A 327 8.27 -24.71 3.71
CA LYS A 327 8.75 -25.90 2.98
C LYS A 327 9.94 -26.57 3.64
N ARG A 328 10.85 -25.79 4.25
CA ARG A 328 12.11 -26.25 4.86
C ARG A 328 12.31 -25.64 6.26
N PRO A 329 11.63 -26.14 7.29
CA PRO A 329 11.68 -25.55 8.64
C PRO A 329 13.06 -25.51 9.30
N LEU A 330 13.97 -26.40 8.89
CA LEU A 330 15.30 -26.55 9.49
C LEU A 330 16.34 -25.56 8.95
N ILE A 331 16.04 -24.81 7.88
CA ILE A 331 17.03 -23.95 7.19
C ILE A 331 17.63 -22.87 8.10
N LEU A 332 16.80 -22.27 8.97
CA LEU A 332 17.16 -21.15 9.84
C LEU A 332 16.98 -21.47 11.33
N ALA A 333 16.92 -22.76 11.69
CA ALA A 333 16.65 -23.20 13.07
C ALA A 333 17.68 -22.71 14.10
N HIS A 334 18.92 -22.43 13.68
CA HIS A 334 20.00 -21.92 14.53
C HIS A 334 20.09 -20.39 14.59
N GLU A 335 19.38 -19.67 13.71
CA GLU A 335 19.52 -18.23 13.50
C GLU A 335 18.33 -17.43 14.07
N ILE A 336 17.64 -17.97 15.09
CA ILE A 336 16.41 -17.36 15.63
C ILE A 336 16.61 -15.92 16.13
N LYS A 337 17.79 -15.60 16.65
CA LYS A 337 18.13 -14.27 17.19
C LYS A 337 18.10 -13.17 16.13
N VAL A 338 18.30 -13.51 14.86
CA VAL A 338 18.24 -12.55 13.74
C VAL A 338 16.82 -11.99 13.57
N PHE A 339 15.81 -12.76 13.98
CA PHE A 339 14.41 -12.37 13.91
C PHE A 339 13.93 -11.59 15.12
N PHE A 340 14.77 -11.32 16.12
CA PHE A 340 14.38 -10.44 17.21
C PHE A 340 14.18 -9.01 16.66
N CYS A 341 13.07 -8.41 17.05
CA CYS A 341 12.66 -7.07 16.67
C CYS A 341 13.58 -6.05 17.34
N LYS A 342 14.09 -5.12 16.55
CA LYS A 342 14.84 -3.96 17.06
C LYS A 342 13.87 -2.80 17.29
N TYR A 343 14.26 -1.85 18.15
CA TYR A 343 13.42 -0.68 18.45
C TYR A 343 13.11 0.17 17.20
N ASN A 344 14.04 0.22 16.25
CA ASN A 344 13.95 0.99 15.01
C ASN A 344 13.31 0.22 13.85
N ASP A 345 12.94 -1.06 14.05
CA ASP A 345 12.27 -1.83 13.01
C ASP A 345 10.85 -1.29 12.81
N PRO A 346 10.42 -1.03 11.56
CA PRO A 346 9.04 -0.65 11.28
C PRO A 346 8.05 -1.74 11.68
N ILE A 347 6.82 -1.33 12.02
CA ILE A 347 5.76 -2.23 12.47
C ILE A 347 5.53 -3.44 11.54
N TYR A 348 5.51 -3.22 10.23
CA TYR A 348 5.30 -4.29 9.25
C TYR A 348 6.47 -5.30 9.21
N VAL A 349 7.69 -4.87 9.50
CA VAL A 349 8.86 -5.76 9.65
C VAL A 349 8.73 -6.56 10.94
N LYS A 350 8.38 -5.90 12.05
CA LYS A 350 8.16 -6.57 13.35
C LYS A 350 7.09 -7.65 13.25
N MET A 351 5.98 -7.38 12.57
CA MET A 351 4.90 -8.34 12.35
C MET A 351 5.36 -9.60 11.61
N GLU A 352 6.15 -9.46 10.53
CA GLU A 352 6.67 -10.61 9.79
C GLU A 352 7.74 -11.37 10.57
N LYS A 353 8.61 -10.66 11.30
CA LYS A 353 9.58 -11.28 12.21
C LYS A 353 8.89 -12.14 13.26
N LEU A 354 7.83 -11.61 13.89
CA LEU A 354 7.03 -12.31 14.88
C LEU A 354 6.45 -13.62 14.29
N GLU A 355 5.88 -13.57 13.09
CA GLU A 355 5.30 -14.76 12.44
C GLU A 355 6.37 -15.83 12.15
N ILE A 356 7.56 -15.42 11.69
CA ILE A 356 8.66 -16.36 11.43
C ILE A 356 9.20 -16.95 12.75
N MET A 357 9.27 -16.16 13.83
CA MET A 357 9.68 -16.65 15.15
C MET A 357 8.77 -17.77 15.66
N ILE A 358 7.44 -17.64 15.48
CA ILE A 358 6.48 -18.70 15.83
C ILE A 358 6.79 -19.97 15.02
N LYS A 359 7.06 -19.84 13.72
CA LYS A 359 7.39 -20.98 12.84
C LYS A 359 8.71 -21.66 13.22
N LEU A 360 9.72 -20.90 13.60
CA LEU A 360 11.04 -21.39 14.04
C LEU A 360 11.11 -21.81 15.52
N ALA A 361 10.06 -21.53 16.31
CA ALA A 361 10.00 -21.93 17.70
C ALA A 361 10.06 -23.46 17.84
N SER A 362 10.90 -23.92 18.77
CA SER A 362 11.15 -25.32 19.09
C SER A 362 11.41 -25.47 20.60
N ASP A 363 11.38 -26.71 21.11
CA ASP A 363 11.66 -26.99 22.53
C ASP A 363 13.01 -26.46 23.03
N ARG A 364 13.97 -26.21 22.11
CA ARG A 364 15.33 -25.74 22.45
C ARG A 364 15.43 -24.24 22.65
N ASN A 365 14.59 -23.46 21.96
CA ASN A 365 14.71 -22.00 21.91
C ASN A 365 13.50 -21.28 22.52
N ILE A 366 12.45 -22.02 22.90
CA ILE A 366 11.19 -21.44 23.37
C ILE A 366 11.36 -20.50 24.57
N ASP A 367 12.27 -20.78 25.49
CA ASP A 367 12.50 -19.91 26.65
C ASP A 367 13.01 -18.52 26.25
N GLN A 368 13.87 -18.44 25.22
CA GLN A 368 14.34 -17.17 24.68
C GLN A 368 13.24 -16.44 23.92
N VAL A 369 12.45 -17.18 23.13
CA VAL A 369 11.32 -16.62 22.37
C VAL A 369 10.24 -16.06 23.28
N LEU A 370 9.89 -16.77 24.35
CA LEU A 370 8.87 -16.32 25.30
C LEU A 370 9.32 -15.11 26.12
N LEU A 371 10.60 -15.03 26.48
CA LEU A 371 11.14 -13.85 27.14
C LEU A 371 10.98 -12.61 26.25
N GLU A 372 11.31 -12.76 24.98
CA GLU A 372 11.21 -11.70 23.98
C GLU A 372 9.73 -11.32 23.70
N PHE A 373 8.84 -12.31 23.54
CA PHE A 373 7.40 -12.05 23.36
C PHE A 373 6.77 -11.35 24.57
N LYS A 374 7.23 -11.67 25.78
CA LYS A 374 6.81 -10.97 27.00
C LYS A 374 7.22 -9.50 26.97
N GLU A 375 8.41 -9.19 26.48
CA GLU A 375 8.87 -7.80 26.29
C GLU A 375 8.03 -7.09 25.21
N TYR A 376 7.76 -7.75 24.08
CA TYR A 376 6.92 -7.21 23.00
C TYR A 376 5.48 -6.94 23.46
N ALA A 377 4.94 -7.75 24.36
CA ALA A 377 3.63 -7.55 24.95
C ALA A 377 3.56 -6.33 25.89
N THR A 378 4.68 -5.67 26.17
CA THR A 378 4.77 -4.43 26.97
C THR A 378 5.20 -3.21 26.16
N GLU A 379 5.29 -3.33 24.81
CA GLU A 379 5.52 -2.19 23.93
C GLU A 379 4.31 -1.22 23.87
N VAL A 380 4.51 -0.08 23.20
CA VAL A 380 3.50 0.99 23.11
C VAL A 380 2.44 0.74 22.03
N ASP A 381 2.80 0.01 20.96
CA ASP A 381 1.91 -0.22 19.81
C ASP A 381 0.90 -1.34 20.11
N VAL A 382 -0.39 -0.96 20.22
CA VAL A 382 -1.46 -1.87 20.63
C VAL A 382 -1.61 -3.07 19.69
N ASP A 383 -1.53 -2.85 18.39
CA ASP A 383 -1.69 -3.91 17.38
C ASP A 383 -0.53 -4.93 17.48
N PHE A 384 0.71 -4.44 17.63
CA PHE A 384 1.86 -5.30 17.84
C PHE A 384 1.77 -6.10 19.12
N VAL A 385 1.40 -5.44 20.23
CA VAL A 385 1.24 -6.08 21.53
C VAL A 385 0.22 -7.21 21.46
N ARG A 386 -0.95 -6.98 20.87
CA ARG A 386 -1.97 -8.03 20.70
C ARG A 386 -1.46 -9.20 19.87
N LYS A 387 -0.74 -8.93 18.78
CA LYS A 387 -0.13 -9.99 17.98
C LYS A 387 0.93 -10.77 18.75
N ALA A 388 1.74 -10.12 19.60
CA ALA A 388 2.71 -10.78 20.47
C ALA A 388 2.01 -11.68 21.50
N VAL A 389 0.92 -11.22 22.12
CA VAL A 389 0.10 -12.03 23.05
C VAL A 389 -0.51 -13.24 22.32
N ARG A 390 -1.04 -13.05 21.10
CA ARG A 390 -1.51 -14.15 20.25
C ARG A 390 -0.39 -15.14 19.92
N ALA A 391 0.82 -14.64 19.64
CA ALA A 391 1.99 -15.45 19.36
C ALA A 391 2.38 -16.36 20.54
N ILE A 392 2.27 -15.86 21.78
CA ILE A 392 2.52 -16.67 23.00
C ILE A 392 1.57 -17.87 23.05
N GLY A 393 0.28 -17.69 22.80
CA GLY A 393 -0.63 -18.84 22.81
C GLY A 393 -0.53 -19.74 21.59
N ARG A 394 -0.16 -19.22 20.42
CA ARG A 394 0.17 -20.09 19.27
C ARG A 394 1.36 -20.98 19.58
N CYS A 395 2.38 -20.46 20.27
CA CYS A 395 3.47 -21.27 20.81
C CYS A 395 2.98 -22.33 21.81
N ALA A 396 2.02 -21.99 22.69
CA ALA A 396 1.42 -22.94 23.63
C ALA A 396 0.66 -24.07 22.92
N ILE A 397 -0.10 -23.76 21.86
CA ILE A 397 -0.86 -24.74 21.07
C ILE A 397 0.08 -25.63 20.24
N LYS A 398 1.15 -25.06 19.70
CA LYS A 398 2.14 -25.75 18.87
C LYS A 398 3.07 -26.67 19.69
N LEU A 399 3.51 -26.21 20.87
CA LEU A 399 4.50 -26.91 21.71
C LEU A 399 3.90 -27.23 23.08
N GLU A 400 3.49 -28.47 23.29
CA GLU A 400 2.87 -28.93 24.54
C GLU A 400 3.74 -28.68 25.77
N ARG A 401 5.05 -28.90 25.67
CA ARG A 401 6.00 -28.64 26.78
C ARG A 401 6.13 -27.16 27.14
N ALA A 402 5.73 -26.26 26.24
CA ALA A 402 5.78 -24.83 26.46
C ALA A 402 4.48 -24.27 27.04
N ALA A 403 3.37 -25.02 26.97
CA ALA A 403 2.04 -24.52 27.31
C ALA A 403 1.97 -23.97 28.75
N GLU A 404 2.48 -24.70 29.73
CA GLU A 404 2.52 -24.25 31.14
C GLU A 404 3.31 -22.94 31.33
N LYS A 405 4.45 -22.80 30.64
CA LYS A 405 5.26 -21.57 30.67
C LYS A 405 4.54 -20.40 30.01
N CYS A 406 3.91 -20.63 28.85
CA CYS A 406 3.15 -19.62 28.12
C CYS A 406 2.00 -19.09 28.98
N ILE A 407 1.29 -19.99 29.65
CA ILE A 407 0.23 -19.66 30.58
C ILE A 407 0.74 -18.82 31.76
N GLY A 408 1.88 -19.19 32.34
CA GLY A 408 2.52 -18.37 33.37
C GLY A 408 2.82 -16.94 32.91
N VAL A 409 3.32 -16.79 31.67
CA VAL A 409 3.55 -15.47 31.06
C VAL A 409 2.24 -14.71 30.84
N LEU A 410 1.19 -15.35 30.32
CA LEU A 410 -0.12 -14.72 30.10
C LEU A 410 -0.74 -14.25 31.42
N LEU A 411 -0.62 -15.04 32.50
CA LEU A 411 -1.05 -14.64 33.85
C LEU A 411 -0.28 -13.42 34.36
N ASP A 412 1.04 -13.38 34.14
CA ASP A 412 1.84 -12.21 34.50
C ASP A 412 1.38 -10.96 33.74
N LEU A 413 1.09 -11.09 32.44
CA LEU A 413 0.58 -9.99 31.61
C LEU A 413 -0.80 -9.52 32.08
N ILE A 414 -1.69 -10.43 32.48
CA ILE A 414 -3.01 -10.08 33.05
C ILE A 414 -2.84 -9.27 34.34
N LYS A 415 -1.88 -9.62 35.20
CA LYS A 415 -1.59 -8.89 36.45
C LYS A 415 -1.09 -7.46 36.23
N ILE A 416 -0.58 -7.11 35.04
CA ILE A 416 -0.19 -5.74 34.69
C ILE A 416 -1.44 -4.84 34.58
N LYS A 417 -2.64 -5.42 34.39
CA LYS A 417 -3.94 -4.73 34.29
C LYS A 417 -4.03 -3.72 33.15
N VAL A 418 -3.44 -4.05 32.01
CA VAL A 418 -3.63 -3.30 30.76
C VAL A 418 -4.81 -3.92 30.00
N ASN A 419 -5.93 -3.19 29.87
CA ASN A 419 -7.21 -3.73 29.38
C ASN A 419 -7.09 -4.52 28.06
N TYR A 420 -6.50 -3.93 27.02
CA TYR A 420 -6.38 -4.60 25.71
C TYR A 420 -5.46 -5.84 25.74
N VAL A 421 -4.51 -5.91 26.67
CA VAL A 421 -3.65 -7.10 26.87
C VAL A 421 -4.43 -8.20 27.59
N VAL A 422 -5.18 -7.85 28.63
CA VAL A 422 -6.03 -8.77 29.38
C VAL A 422 -7.06 -9.42 28.43
N GLN A 423 -7.69 -8.62 27.60
CA GLN A 423 -8.69 -9.06 26.64
C GLN A 423 -8.12 -10.03 25.60
N GLU A 424 -6.99 -9.68 24.98
CA GLU A 424 -6.34 -10.59 24.03
C GLU A 424 -5.86 -11.87 24.74
N ALA A 425 -5.31 -11.76 25.96
CA ALA A 425 -4.89 -12.92 26.74
C ALA A 425 -6.05 -13.88 27.02
N ILE A 426 -7.27 -13.39 27.28
CA ILE A 426 -8.46 -14.22 27.49
C ILE A 426 -8.86 -14.97 26.22
N ILE A 427 -8.81 -14.31 25.06
CA ILE A 427 -9.07 -14.95 23.76
C ILE A 427 -8.08 -16.11 23.54
N VAL A 428 -6.82 -15.85 23.86
CA VAL A 428 -5.72 -16.80 23.69
C VAL A 428 -5.83 -17.97 24.68
N ILE A 429 -6.15 -17.71 25.95
CA ILE A 429 -6.34 -18.77 26.97
C ILE A 429 -7.53 -19.66 26.63
N LYS A 430 -8.62 -19.11 26.09
CA LYS A 430 -9.75 -19.91 25.57
C LYS A 430 -9.25 -20.94 24.54
N ASP A 431 -8.43 -20.53 23.59
CA ASP A 431 -7.89 -21.45 22.59
C ASP A 431 -6.94 -22.50 23.21
N ILE A 432 -6.13 -22.12 24.20
CA ILE A 432 -5.32 -23.07 24.97
C ILE A 432 -6.20 -24.10 25.70
N PHE A 433 -7.31 -23.67 26.33
CA PHE A 433 -8.26 -24.58 26.98
C PHE A 433 -8.95 -25.52 26.00
N ARG A 434 -9.19 -25.09 24.75
CA ARG A 434 -9.70 -25.97 23.69
C ARG A 434 -8.68 -27.01 23.23
N ARG A 435 -7.39 -26.74 23.41
CA ARG A 435 -6.31 -27.70 23.12
C ARG A 435 -6.04 -28.65 24.29
N TYR A 436 -6.03 -28.12 25.51
CA TYR A 436 -5.69 -28.81 26.76
C TYR A 436 -6.85 -28.70 27.77
N PRO A 437 -7.99 -29.37 27.53
CA PRO A 437 -9.15 -29.27 28.40
C PRO A 437 -8.85 -29.81 29.80
N ASN A 438 -9.42 -29.17 30.83
CA ASN A 438 -9.31 -29.55 32.25
C ASN A 438 -7.89 -29.55 32.88
N MET A 439 -6.88 -28.97 32.23
CA MET A 439 -5.49 -28.96 32.74
C MET A 439 -5.14 -27.73 33.57
N TYR A 440 -5.71 -26.57 33.26
CA TYR A 440 -5.26 -25.25 33.76
C TYR A 440 -6.37 -24.44 34.43
N GLU A 441 -7.27 -25.13 35.12
CA GLU A 441 -8.51 -24.54 35.66
C GLU A 441 -8.30 -23.57 36.81
N SER A 442 -7.19 -23.67 37.54
CA SER A 442 -6.84 -22.77 38.65
C SER A 442 -6.80 -21.30 38.23
N ILE A 443 -6.72 -21.04 36.93
CA ILE A 443 -6.63 -19.72 36.31
C ILE A 443 -8.00 -19.07 36.15
N ILE A 444 -9.06 -19.86 36.07
CA ILE A 444 -10.42 -19.39 35.79
C ILE A 444 -10.86 -18.35 36.82
N ALA A 445 -10.53 -18.54 38.10
CA ALA A 445 -10.83 -17.57 39.15
C ALA A 445 -10.21 -16.19 38.86
N THR A 446 -8.91 -16.16 38.50
CA THR A 446 -8.21 -14.93 38.12
C THR A 446 -8.79 -14.29 36.85
N LEU A 447 -9.28 -15.09 35.90
CA LEU A 447 -9.96 -14.56 34.71
C LEU A 447 -11.30 -13.89 35.08
N CYS A 448 -12.08 -14.51 35.96
CA CYS A 448 -13.37 -13.98 36.41
C CYS A 448 -13.21 -12.67 37.20
N GLU A 449 -12.13 -12.50 37.96
CA GLU A 449 -11.83 -11.23 38.66
C GLU A 449 -11.64 -10.02 37.71
N ASN A 450 -11.40 -10.25 36.42
CA ASN A 450 -11.14 -9.20 35.43
C ASN A 450 -12.31 -8.98 34.44
N LEU A 451 -13.49 -9.51 34.72
CA LEU A 451 -14.69 -9.39 33.87
C LEU A 451 -15.07 -7.95 33.53
N ASP A 452 -14.95 -7.04 34.51
CA ASP A 452 -15.36 -5.63 34.36
C ASP A 452 -14.49 -4.85 33.36
N THR A 453 -13.36 -5.41 32.94
CA THR A 453 -12.42 -4.77 32.00
C THR A 453 -12.66 -5.14 30.53
N LEU A 454 -13.67 -5.99 30.26
CA LEU A 454 -13.98 -6.52 28.94
C LEU A 454 -14.90 -5.59 28.15
N ASP A 455 -14.35 -4.89 27.15
CA ASP A 455 -15.13 -4.12 26.18
C ASP A 455 -15.18 -4.79 24.80
N GLU A 456 -14.15 -5.56 24.39
CA GLU A 456 -14.17 -6.19 23.07
C GLU A 456 -15.12 -7.40 22.92
N PRO A 457 -15.86 -7.48 21.80
CA PRO A 457 -16.79 -8.58 21.55
C PRO A 457 -16.14 -9.97 21.54
N GLU A 458 -14.95 -10.11 20.94
CA GLU A 458 -14.26 -11.41 20.87
C GLU A 458 -13.78 -11.86 22.25
N ALA A 459 -13.33 -10.93 23.09
CA ALA A 459 -12.90 -11.20 24.45
C ALA A 459 -14.08 -11.54 25.36
N LYS A 460 -15.18 -10.77 25.29
CA LYS A 460 -16.45 -11.09 25.98
C LYS A 460 -16.95 -12.49 25.60
N ALA A 461 -17.09 -12.76 24.30
CA ALA A 461 -17.51 -14.07 23.80
C ALA A 461 -16.57 -15.19 24.29
N SER A 462 -15.25 -14.95 24.30
CA SER A 462 -14.28 -15.92 24.79
C SER A 462 -14.44 -16.20 26.28
N MET A 463 -14.72 -15.18 27.09
CA MET A 463 -14.98 -15.34 28.52
C MET A 463 -16.30 -16.08 28.78
N ILE A 464 -17.37 -15.70 28.09
CA ILE A 464 -18.69 -16.37 28.17
C ILE A 464 -18.56 -17.84 27.78
N TRP A 465 -17.73 -18.16 26.78
CA TRP A 465 -17.40 -19.54 26.45
C TRP A 465 -16.74 -20.27 27.61
N ILE A 466 -15.75 -19.67 28.30
CA ILE A 466 -15.07 -20.27 29.46
C ILE A 466 -16.09 -20.54 30.57
N ILE A 467 -16.94 -19.57 30.89
CA ILE A 467 -17.96 -19.70 31.93
C ILE A 467 -18.94 -20.84 31.60
N GLY A 468 -19.44 -20.92 30.37
CA GLY A 468 -20.36 -21.99 29.95
C GLY A 468 -19.69 -23.38 29.84
N GLU A 469 -18.40 -23.45 29.47
CA GLU A 469 -17.65 -24.70 29.38
C GLU A 469 -17.30 -25.26 30.76
N TYR A 470 -16.95 -24.42 31.72
CA TYR A 470 -16.55 -24.81 33.07
C TYR A 470 -17.61 -24.49 34.15
N ALA A 471 -18.87 -24.32 33.75
CA ALA A 471 -19.99 -23.98 34.63
C ALA A 471 -20.18 -24.93 35.83
N GLU A 472 -19.77 -26.20 35.72
CA GLU A 472 -19.82 -27.16 36.83
C GLU A 472 -18.81 -26.83 37.94
N ARG A 473 -17.67 -26.21 37.60
CA ARG A 473 -16.58 -25.89 38.52
C ARG A 473 -16.60 -24.45 39.00
N ILE A 474 -17.28 -23.56 38.29
CA ILE A 474 -17.49 -22.18 38.67
C ILE A 474 -18.78 -22.11 39.49
N ASP A 475 -18.66 -21.81 40.79
CA ASP A 475 -19.81 -21.81 41.71
C ASP A 475 -20.82 -20.70 41.37
N ASN A 476 -20.34 -19.49 41.10
CA ASN A 476 -21.14 -18.30 40.78
C ASN A 476 -21.36 -18.08 39.26
N ALA A 477 -21.33 -19.14 38.45
CA ALA A 477 -21.45 -19.04 36.99
C ALA A 477 -22.78 -18.44 36.51
N ASP A 478 -23.85 -18.66 37.26
CA ASP A 478 -25.17 -18.06 37.08
C ASP A 478 -25.14 -16.54 37.24
N GLU A 479 -24.57 -16.03 38.33
CA GLU A 479 -24.43 -14.59 38.59
C GLU A 479 -23.57 -13.90 37.52
N LEU A 480 -22.46 -14.54 37.13
CA LEU A 480 -21.55 -13.99 36.12
C LEU A 480 -22.17 -13.93 34.72
N LEU A 481 -23.02 -14.89 34.37
CA LEU A 481 -23.71 -14.88 33.07
C LEU A 481 -24.89 -13.90 33.08
N GLU A 482 -25.60 -13.77 34.21
CA GLU A 482 -26.73 -12.86 34.36
C GLU A 482 -26.35 -11.40 34.06
N SER A 483 -25.18 -10.94 34.51
CA SER A 483 -24.70 -9.58 34.21
C SER A 483 -24.54 -9.30 32.71
N PHE A 484 -24.14 -10.29 31.91
CA PHE A 484 -24.08 -10.16 30.45
C PHE A 484 -25.46 -10.30 29.78
N LEU A 485 -26.43 -10.92 30.45
CA LEU A 485 -27.79 -11.06 29.93
C LEU A 485 -28.60 -9.78 30.06
N GLU A 486 -28.33 -8.96 31.08
CA GLU A 486 -28.97 -7.65 31.27
C GLU A 486 -28.75 -6.73 30.04
N THR A 487 -27.57 -6.79 29.42
CA THR A 487 -27.23 -6.02 28.22
C THR A 487 -27.41 -6.77 26.90
N PHE A 488 -28.05 -7.95 26.91
CA PHE A 488 -28.14 -8.85 25.73
C PHE A 488 -28.58 -8.16 24.42
N PRO A 489 -29.64 -7.31 24.39
CA PRO A 489 -30.06 -6.66 23.14
C PRO A 489 -29.05 -5.65 22.59
N GLU A 490 -28.20 -5.10 23.46
CA GLU A 490 -27.18 -4.10 23.13
C GLU A 490 -25.86 -4.73 22.66
N GLU A 491 -25.64 -6.01 22.99
CA GLU A 491 -24.43 -6.75 22.63
C GLU A 491 -24.44 -7.19 21.14
N PRO A 492 -23.26 -7.32 20.50
CA PRO A 492 -23.17 -7.76 19.11
C PRO A 492 -23.53 -9.25 18.95
N ALA A 493 -23.96 -9.64 17.74
CA ALA A 493 -24.45 -10.98 17.43
C ALA A 493 -23.51 -12.13 17.87
N GLN A 494 -22.19 -11.96 17.76
CA GLN A 494 -21.22 -12.95 18.20
C GLN A 494 -21.32 -13.23 19.72
N VAL A 495 -21.51 -12.19 20.53
CA VAL A 495 -21.65 -12.30 21.99
C VAL A 495 -23.02 -12.90 22.33
N GLN A 496 -24.09 -12.45 21.67
CA GLN A 496 -25.45 -12.99 21.83
C GLN A 496 -25.52 -14.50 21.55
N LEU A 497 -24.94 -14.96 20.43
CA LEU A 497 -24.86 -16.39 20.08
C LEU A 497 -24.11 -17.21 21.14
N GLN A 498 -23.05 -16.62 21.69
CA GLN A 498 -22.21 -17.26 22.69
C GLN A 498 -22.89 -17.30 24.06
N LEU A 499 -23.63 -16.26 24.44
CA LEU A 499 -24.49 -16.21 25.63
C LEU A 499 -25.61 -17.23 25.56
N LEU A 500 -26.32 -17.30 24.43
CA LEU A 500 -27.34 -18.31 24.19
C LEU A 500 -26.81 -19.71 24.40
N THR A 501 -25.64 -20.02 23.81
CA THR A 501 -25.02 -21.34 23.96
C THR A 501 -24.52 -21.58 25.40
N ALA A 502 -23.98 -20.56 26.07
CA ALA A 502 -23.51 -20.69 27.46
C ALA A 502 -24.65 -20.90 28.46
N ALA A 503 -25.78 -20.20 28.30
CA ALA A 503 -26.99 -20.38 29.11
C ALA A 503 -27.55 -21.80 28.96
N VAL A 504 -27.62 -22.31 27.72
CA VAL A 504 -28.02 -23.71 27.45
C VAL A 504 -27.09 -24.71 28.12
N LYS A 505 -25.77 -24.52 28.03
CA LYS A 505 -24.79 -25.38 28.73
C LYS A 505 -24.94 -25.31 30.24
N LEU A 506 -25.14 -24.11 30.81
CA LEU A 506 -25.32 -23.93 32.25
C LEU A 506 -26.52 -24.73 32.75
N PHE A 507 -27.66 -24.65 32.06
CA PHE A 507 -28.86 -25.43 32.42
C PHE A 507 -28.67 -26.94 32.29
N LEU A 508 -28.04 -27.42 31.21
CA LEU A 508 -27.79 -28.86 31.03
C LEU A 508 -26.82 -29.44 32.07
N LYS A 509 -25.95 -28.59 32.64
CA LYS A 509 -24.99 -28.97 33.69
C LYS A 509 -25.55 -28.80 35.10
N LYS A 510 -26.27 -27.70 35.34
CA LYS A 510 -26.88 -27.30 36.61
C LYS A 510 -28.37 -27.00 36.38
N PRO A 511 -29.27 -28.00 36.38
CA PRO A 511 -30.70 -27.79 36.18
C PRO A 511 -31.36 -27.26 37.47
N THR A 512 -31.02 -26.03 37.87
CA THR A 512 -31.65 -25.31 38.99
C THR A 512 -32.67 -24.27 38.46
N GLU A 513 -33.48 -23.70 39.35
CA GLU A 513 -34.52 -22.73 38.97
C GLU A 513 -33.94 -21.49 38.27
N ARG A 514 -32.81 -20.97 38.73
CA ARG A 514 -32.20 -19.74 38.19
C ARG A 514 -31.70 -19.89 36.74
N PRO A 515 -30.92 -20.91 36.34
CA PRO A 515 -30.60 -21.19 34.94
C PRO A 515 -31.82 -21.43 34.05
N GLN A 516 -32.92 -21.98 34.60
CA GLN A 516 -34.16 -22.16 33.86
C GLN A 516 -34.81 -20.81 33.52
N GLU A 517 -34.85 -19.86 34.47
CA GLU A 517 -35.30 -18.49 34.23
C GLU A 517 -34.39 -17.78 33.21
N MET A 518 -33.07 -17.91 33.34
CA MET A 518 -32.11 -17.34 32.40
C MET A 518 -32.33 -17.83 30.96
N ILE A 519 -32.57 -19.12 30.76
CA ILE A 519 -32.89 -19.65 29.43
C ILE A 519 -34.17 -19.05 28.87
N GLN A 520 -35.22 -18.90 29.68
CA GLN A 520 -36.47 -18.30 29.22
C GLN A 520 -36.26 -16.86 28.76
N VAL A 521 -35.53 -16.06 29.55
CA VAL A 521 -35.18 -14.68 29.21
C VAL A 521 -34.37 -14.61 27.92
N VAL A 522 -33.32 -15.42 27.80
CA VAL A 522 -32.44 -15.43 26.63
C VAL A 522 -33.15 -15.89 25.37
N LEU A 523 -33.98 -16.94 25.46
CA LEU A 523 -34.76 -17.41 24.32
C LEU A 523 -35.79 -16.37 23.89
N ASN A 524 -36.43 -15.68 24.84
CA ASN A 524 -37.37 -14.61 24.51
C ASN A 524 -36.68 -13.44 23.82
N ASN A 525 -35.57 -12.95 24.38
CA ASN A 525 -34.78 -11.87 23.79
C ASN A 525 -34.22 -12.24 22.41
N ALA A 526 -33.71 -13.47 22.24
CA ALA A 526 -33.17 -13.94 20.97
C ALA A 526 -34.25 -14.13 19.88
N THR A 527 -35.50 -14.43 20.26
CA THR A 527 -36.58 -14.69 19.31
C THR A 527 -37.44 -13.46 18.99
N GLN A 528 -37.73 -12.62 19.98
CA GLN A 528 -38.63 -11.46 19.83
C GLN A 528 -37.90 -10.14 19.65
N GLU A 529 -36.82 -9.90 20.41
CA GLU A 529 -36.12 -8.61 20.44
C GLU A 529 -35.02 -8.50 19.38
N THR A 530 -34.55 -9.63 18.82
CA THR A 530 -33.40 -9.65 17.91
C THR A 530 -33.79 -9.87 16.44
N ASP A 531 -33.23 -9.06 15.54
CA ASP A 531 -33.49 -9.13 14.09
C ASP A 531 -32.62 -10.14 13.33
N ASN A 532 -31.58 -10.71 13.96
CA ASN A 532 -30.67 -11.65 13.31
C ASN A 532 -31.36 -13.02 13.10
N PRO A 533 -31.57 -13.47 11.85
CA PRO A 533 -32.25 -14.75 11.57
C PRO A 533 -31.50 -15.97 12.11
N ASP A 534 -30.16 -15.97 12.06
CA ASP A 534 -29.33 -17.10 12.54
C ASP A 534 -29.44 -17.27 14.06
N LEU A 535 -29.41 -16.15 14.81
CA LEU A 535 -29.62 -16.18 16.25
C LEU A 535 -31.02 -16.68 16.62
N ARG A 536 -32.05 -16.19 15.91
CA ARG A 536 -33.45 -16.58 16.12
C ARG A 536 -33.68 -18.06 15.84
N ASP A 537 -33.17 -18.55 14.71
CA ASP A 537 -33.29 -19.98 14.35
C ASP A 537 -32.53 -20.86 15.33
N ARG A 538 -31.33 -20.46 15.76
CA ARG A 538 -30.56 -21.20 16.76
C ARG A 538 -31.26 -21.24 18.11
N ALA A 539 -31.93 -20.16 18.51
CA ALA A 539 -32.77 -20.13 19.71
C ALA A 539 -33.97 -21.09 19.56
N TYR A 540 -34.65 -21.13 18.41
CA TYR A 540 -35.71 -22.12 18.17
C TYR A 540 -35.21 -23.56 18.19
N ILE A 541 -34.01 -23.83 17.64
CA ILE A 541 -33.40 -25.16 17.69
C ILE A 541 -33.14 -25.55 19.15
N TYR A 542 -32.51 -24.68 19.95
CA TYR A 542 -32.27 -24.97 21.37
C TYR A 542 -33.58 -25.16 22.13
N TRP A 543 -34.59 -24.31 21.90
CA TRP A 543 -35.90 -24.46 22.53
C TRP A 543 -36.56 -25.80 22.21
N ARG A 544 -36.59 -26.18 20.92
CA ARG A 544 -37.16 -27.46 20.48
C ARG A 544 -36.38 -28.64 21.03
N LEU A 545 -35.06 -28.57 21.04
CA LEU A 545 -34.18 -29.63 21.53
C LEU A 545 -34.39 -29.85 23.04
N LEU A 546 -34.36 -28.77 23.83
CA LEU A 546 -34.60 -28.83 25.28
C LEU A 546 -36.02 -29.25 25.64
N SER A 547 -37.03 -28.87 24.84
CA SER A 547 -38.43 -29.22 25.09
C SER A 547 -38.78 -30.66 24.68
N THR A 548 -38.06 -31.22 23.69
CA THR A 548 -38.33 -32.56 23.16
C THR A 548 -37.61 -33.62 23.98
N ASP A 549 -36.30 -33.45 24.19
CA ASP A 549 -35.47 -34.43 24.89
C ASP A 549 -34.21 -33.76 25.49
N PRO A 550 -34.23 -33.40 26.78
CA PRO A 550 -33.08 -32.82 27.48
C PRO A 550 -31.85 -33.74 27.53
N GLU A 551 -32.02 -35.06 27.54
CA GLU A 551 -30.89 -36.00 27.57
C GLU A 551 -30.20 -36.04 26.20
N ALA A 552 -30.96 -36.11 25.10
CA ALA A 552 -30.40 -35.95 23.76
C ALA A 552 -29.76 -34.57 23.56
N ALA A 553 -30.34 -33.52 24.16
CA ALA A 553 -29.75 -32.18 24.17
C ALA A 553 -28.37 -32.18 24.84
N LYS A 554 -28.23 -32.90 25.96
CA LYS A 554 -26.98 -33.06 26.69
C LYS A 554 -25.92 -33.74 25.84
N ASP A 555 -26.28 -34.86 25.20
CA ASP A 555 -25.37 -35.62 24.34
C ASP A 555 -24.86 -34.81 23.14
N VAL A 556 -25.71 -33.95 22.55
CA VAL A 556 -25.34 -33.11 21.40
C VAL A 556 -24.55 -31.87 21.83
N VAL A 557 -25.02 -31.14 22.84
CA VAL A 557 -24.46 -29.82 23.21
C VAL A 557 -23.19 -29.96 24.04
N LEU A 558 -23.09 -31.00 24.88
CA LEU A 558 -21.92 -31.28 25.72
C LEU A 558 -20.96 -32.31 25.08
N ALA A 559 -21.18 -32.65 23.80
CA ALA A 559 -20.27 -33.52 23.06
C ALA A 559 -18.83 -32.99 23.10
N GLU A 560 -17.88 -33.91 23.22
CA GLU A 560 -16.46 -33.58 23.15
C GLU A 560 -16.12 -33.05 21.75
N LYS A 561 -15.46 -31.89 21.70
CA LYS A 561 -15.11 -31.22 20.45
C LYS A 561 -13.70 -31.60 20.02
N PRO A 562 -13.43 -31.70 18.71
CA PRO A 562 -12.08 -31.92 18.20
C PRO A 562 -11.11 -30.87 18.73
N THR A 563 -9.90 -31.32 19.08
CA THR A 563 -8.84 -30.41 19.53
C THR A 563 -8.38 -29.51 18.39
N ILE A 564 -8.04 -28.27 18.72
CA ILE A 564 -7.52 -27.30 17.73
C ILE A 564 -6.04 -27.55 17.43
N SER A 565 -5.57 -27.13 16.25
CA SER A 565 -4.16 -27.09 15.83
C SER A 565 -3.79 -25.68 15.34
N ASP A 566 -2.50 -25.32 15.40
CA ASP A 566 -2.01 -24.04 14.84
C ASP A 566 -1.81 -24.13 13.31
N ASP A 567 -2.92 -24.23 12.57
CA ASP A 567 -2.92 -24.28 11.10
C ASP A 567 -3.25 -22.91 10.46
N SER A 568 -3.53 -21.89 11.29
CA SER A 568 -4.08 -20.60 10.86
C SER A 568 -3.27 -19.85 9.78
N ASN A 569 -1.95 -20.11 9.69
CA ASN A 569 -1.04 -19.46 8.74
C ASN A 569 -0.18 -20.47 7.93
N GLN A 570 -0.66 -21.72 7.80
CA GLN A 570 -0.08 -22.69 6.86
C GLN A 570 -0.74 -22.52 5.50
N LEU A 571 0.07 -22.32 4.46
CA LEU A 571 -0.42 -22.34 3.10
C LEU A 571 -0.67 -23.79 2.67
N ASP A 572 -1.68 -24.00 1.82
CA ASP A 572 -1.87 -25.30 1.18
C ASP A 572 -0.60 -25.68 0.41
N SER A 573 -0.26 -26.97 0.40
CA SER A 573 1.01 -27.43 -0.17
C SER A 573 1.12 -27.11 -1.66
N SER A 574 0.01 -27.17 -2.39
CA SER A 574 0.00 -26.87 -3.83
C SER A 574 0.29 -25.38 -4.08
N LEU A 575 -0.38 -24.51 -3.32
CA LEU A 575 -0.19 -23.06 -3.37
C LEU A 575 1.23 -22.67 -2.93
N LEU A 576 1.77 -23.33 -1.89
CA LEU A 576 3.12 -23.09 -1.43
C LEU A 576 4.13 -23.40 -2.55
N ASP A 577 3.99 -24.53 -3.24
CA ASP A 577 4.89 -24.94 -4.31
C ASP A 577 4.82 -23.96 -5.50
N GLU A 578 3.62 -23.50 -5.85
CA GLU A 578 3.42 -22.45 -6.85
C GLU A 578 4.09 -21.13 -6.46
N LEU A 579 3.93 -20.69 -5.20
CA LEU A 579 4.53 -19.45 -4.69
C LEU A 579 6.05 -19.55 -4.55
N LEU A 580 6.60 -20.73 -4.24
CA LEU A 580 8.03 -20.98 -4.25
C LEU A 580 8.59 -20.86 -5.68
N GLY A 581 7.84 -21.35 -6.68
CA GLY A 581 8.13 -21.13 -8.09
C GLY A 581 8.05 -19.67 -8.54
N ASN A 582 7.51 -18.79 -7.70
CA ASN A 582 7.38 -17.36 -7.93
C ASN A 582 8.20 -16.51 -6.93
N ILE A 583 9.18 -17.09 -6.22
CA ILE A 583 10.11 -16.33 -5.37
C ILE A 583 10.76 -15.20 -6.18
N ALA A 584 10.99 -14.07 -5.50
CA ALA A 584 11.47 -12.81 -6.08
C ALA A 584 10.47 -12.06 -6.97
N THR A 585 9.21 -12.51 -7.04
CA THR A 585 8.11 -11.79 -7.73
C THR A 585 7.12 -11.18 -6.73
N LEU A 586 6.19 -10.37 -7.23
CA LEU A 586 5.11 -9.80 -6.40
C LEU A 586 4.19 -10.86 -5.81
N ALA A 587 3.99 -12.00 -6.50
CA ALA A 587 3.11 -13.07 -6.03
C ALA A 587 3.63 -13.69 -4.71
N SER A 588 4.94 -13.96 -4.63
CA SER A 588 5.56 -14.50 -3.41
C SER A 588 5.63 -13.49 -2.27
N VAL A 589 5.61 -12.18 -2.55
CA VAL A 589 5.54 -11.15 -1.50
C VAL A 589 4.12 -11.00 -0.97
N TYR A 590 3.12 -11.02 -1.85
CA TYR A 590 1.71 -10.92 -1.45
C TYR A 590 1.13 -12.21 -0.86
N HIS A 591 1.84 -13.35 -0.97
CA HIS A 591 1.34 -14.69 -0.63
C HIS A 591 0.02 -14.99 -1.35
N LYS A 592 -0.07 -14.60 -2.62
CA LYS A 592 -1.25 -14.80 -3.47
C LYS A 592 -0.83 -15.24 -4.86
N PRO A 593 -1.59 -16.15 -5.51
CA PRO A 593 -1.37 -16.52 -6.90
C PRO A 593 -1.41 -15.30 -7.82
N PRO A 594 -0.61 -15.26 -8.89
CA PRO A 594 -0.64 -14.19 -9.88
C PRO A 594 -2.05 -13.90 -10.43
N GLU A 595 -2.88 -14.93 -10.63
CA GLU A 595 -4.23 -14.80 -11.19
C GLU A 595 -5.17 -13.96 -10.29
N SER A 596 -4.90 -13.91 -8.99
CA SER A 596 -5.75 -13.19 -8.04
C SER A 596 -5.65 -11.67 -8.15
N PHE A 597 -4.57 -11.15 -8.74
CA PHE A 597 -4.32 -9.71 -8.86
C PHE A 597 -3.94 -9.26 -10.27
N VAL A 598 -3.68 -10.19 -11.20
CA VAL A 598 -3.45 -9.89 -12.62
C VAL A 598 -4.68 -10.25 -13.42
N SER A 599 -5.52 -9.26 -13.72
CA SER A 599 -6.55 -9.39 -14.75
C SER A 599 -5.90 -9.34 -16.14
N ARG A 600 -5.30 -10.44 -16.61
CA ARG A 600 -5.05 -10.56 -18.06
C ARG A 600 -6.43 -10.56 -18.71
N VAL A 601 -6.76 -9.49 -19.43
CA VAL A 601 -7.93 -9.43 -20.30
C VAL A 601 -7.82 -10.66 -21.20
N LYS A 602 -8.64 -11.68 -20.95
CA LYS A 602 -8.75 -12.83 -21.83
C LYS A 602 -9.03 -12.28 -23.21
N THR A 603 -8.02 -12.31 -24.09
CA THR A 603 -8.22 -12.11 -25.52
C THR A 603 -9.25 -13.15 -25.92
N VAL A 604 -10.45 -12.69 -26.23
CA VAL A 604 -11.54 -13.54 -26.70
C VAL A 604 -11.09 -14.12 -28.04
N GLN A 605 -10.49 -15.31 -28.01
CA GLN A 605 -10.58 -16.20 -29.15
C GLN A 605 -12.05 -16.62 -29.22
N LYS A 606 -12.79 -15.98 -30.12
CA LYS A 606 -14.06 -16.53 -30.61
C LYS A 606 -13.73 -17.91 -31.18
N PRO A 607 -14.35 -19.00 -30.71
CA PRO A 607 -14.37 -20.22 -31.51
C PRO A 607 -15.15 -19.90 -32.78
N GLU A 608 -14.55 -20.15 -33.94
CA GLU A 608 -15.26 -20.24 -35.20
C GLU A 608 -16.19 -21.46 -35.08
N GLU A 609 -17.48 -21.22 -34.93
CA GLU A 609 -18.51 -22.24 -35.13
C GLU A 609 -19.00 -22.11 -36.58
N ASP A 610 -18.73 -23.14 -37.36
CA ASP A 610 -19.21 -23.34 -38.72
C ASP A 610 -20.75 -23.33 -38.75
N GLU A 611 -21.34 -22.30 -39.35
CA GLU A 611 -22.77 -22.27 -39.69
C GLU A 611 -23.03 -23.11 -40.96
N GLU A 612 -23.36 -24.38 -40.79
CA GLU A 612 -23.95 -25.20 -41.85
C GLU A 612 -25.50 -25.17 -41.75
N TYR A 613 -26.13 -24.46 -42.70
CA TYR A 613 -27.57 -24.35 -42.86
C TYR A 613 -28.19 -25.69 -43.30
N LEU A 614 -29.23 -26.17 -42.61
CA LEU A 614 -30.25 -27.04 -43.22
C LEU A 614 -31.66 -26.69 -42.70
N GLU A 615 -32.53 -26.35 -43.66
CA GLU A 615 -33.95 -26.02 -43.49
C GLU A 615 -34.84 -27.25 -43.20
N GLY A 616 -35.81 -27.05 -42.30
CA GLY A 616 -37.21 -27.46 -42.46
C GLY A 616 -37.63 -28.91 -42.23
N GLN A 617 -38.49 -29.16 -41.22
CA GLN A 617 -39.87 -29.63 -41.44
C GLN A 617 -40.72 -29.71 -40.16
N ASP A 618 -42.00 -29.42 -40.38
CA ASP A 618 -43.14 -29.28 -39.48
C ASP A 618 -43.76 -30.63 -39.06
N SER A 619 -44.36 -30.68 -37.86
CA SER A 619 -45.61 -31.43 -37.54
C SER A 619 -45.88 -31.47 -36.02
N GLY A 620 -47.05 -30.97 -35.61
CA GLY A 620 -47.52 -30.95 -34.21
C GLY A 620 -48.48 -32.07 -33.82
N GLN A 621 -48.91 -32.08 -32.54
CA GLN A 621 -50.28 -32.40 -32.08
C GLN A 621 -50.48 -32.21 -30.56
N ASN A 622 -51.71 -31.81 -30.21
CA ASN A 622 -52.33 -31.47 -28.92
C ASN A 622 -52.69 -32.69 -28.03
N GLU A 623 -52.85 -32.50 -26.70
CA GLU A 623 -54.17 -32.56 -26.00
C GLU A 623 -54.14 -32.22 -24.48
N SER A 624 -55.25 -31.59 -24.07
CA SER A 624 -55.78 -31.03 -22.79
C SER A 624 -55.66 -31.86 -21.49
N SER A 625 -55.66 -31.32 -20.26
CA SER A 625 -56.81 -30.64 -19.58
C SER A 625 -56.46 -30.19 -18.12
N ALA A 626 -57.11 -29.12 -17.61
CA ALA A 626 -57.06 -28.53 -16.25
C ALA A 626 -58.37 -28.87 -15.44
N PRO A 627 -58.62 -28.58 -14.12
CA PRO A 627 -58.22 -27.39 -13.31
C PRO A 627 -57.99 -27.50 -11.74
N ILE A 628 -57.17 -26.58 -11.16
CA ILE A 628 -57.31 -25.66 -9.95
C ILE A 628 -57.77 -26.22 -8.56
N PRO A 629 -57.36 -25.73 -7.32
CA PRO A 629 -56.58 -24.51 -6.93
C PRO A 629 -55.42 -24.65 -5.90
N ASP A 630 -54.63 -23.56 -5.83
CA ASP A 630 -53.85 -22.99 -4.71
C ASP A 630 -52.82 -23.83 -3.93
N SER A 631 -51.55 -23.72 -4.35
CA SER A 631 -50.41 -23.74 -3.44
C SER A 631 -49.31 -22.82 -3.97
N VAL A 632 -49.01 -21.77 -3.20
CA VAL A 632 -47.98 -20.77 -3.45
C VAL A 632 -46.60 -21.42 -3.23
N VAL A 633 -45.90 -21.73 -4.31
CA VAL A 633 -44.48 -22.10 -4.29
C VAL A 633 -43.80 -21.31 -5.40
N ALA A 634 -43.04 -20.28 -5.01
CA ALA A 634 -42.15 -19.56 -5.89
C ALA A 634 -40.71 -19.80 -5.40
N SER A 635 -39.95 -20.60 -6.14
CA SER A 635 -38.51 -20.75 -5.98
C SER A 635 -37.81 -20.84 -7.35
N VAL A 636 -36.96 -19.83 -7.57
CA VAL A 636 -35.77 -19.68 -8.45
C VAL A 636 -35.98 -19.63 -9.98
N PRO A 637 -35.44 -18.58 -10.63
CA PRO A 637 -34.24 -18.80 -11.43
C PRO A 637 -33.09 -17.82 -11.12
N ALA A 638 -31.89 -18.32 -11.40
CA ALA A 638 -30.62 -17.63 -11.32
C ALA A 638 -30.38 -16.68 -12.51
N ASN A 639 -29.54 -15.68 -12.24
CA ASN A 639 -28.56 -15.00 -13.12
C ASN A 639 -28.93 -14.58 -14.56
N ALA A 640 -28.82 -13.27 -14.82
CA ALA A 640 -27.81 -12.71 -15.73
C ALA A 640 -27.73 -11.16 -15.70
N ASN A 641 -26.51 -10.67 -15.40
CA ASN A 641 -25.78 -9.55 -16.01
C ASN A 641 -26.42 -8.15 -16.18
N ARG A 642 -25.86 -7.18 -15.45
CA ARG A 642 -25.32 -5.90 -15.99
C ARG A 642 -24.40 -5.22 -14.97
N ALA A 643 -23.09 -5.41 -15.13
CA ALA A 643 -22.05 -4.67 -14.41
C ALA A 643 -21.69 -3.40 -15.19
N ALA A 644 -21.70 -2.25 -14.49
CA ALA A 644 -21.11 -0.99 -14.94
C ALA A 644 -19.64 -0.94 -14.47
N SER A 645 -18.75 -0.58 -15.39
CA SER A 645 -17.29 -0.57 -15.24
C SER A 645 -16.76 0.56 -14.36
N ALA A 646 -16.03 0.21 -13.30
CA ALA A 646 -15.22 1.12 -12.46
C ALA A 646 -13.78 1.26 -13.00
N ALA A 647 -13.20 2.45 -12.86
CA ALA A 647 -11.87 2.81 -13.35
C ALA A 647 -10.72 2.36 -12.39
N PRO A 648 -9.50 2.00 -12.88
CA PRO A 648 -8.40 1.54 -12.03
C PRO A 648 -7.56 2.67 -11.40
N VAL A 649 -7.16 2.46 -10.13
CA VAL A 649 -6.34 3.34 -9.28
C VAL A 649 -4.83 3.00 -9.41
N GLN A 650 -3.95 4.02 -9.43
CA GLN A 650 -2.48 3.90 -9.60
C GLN A 650 -1.69 3.91 -8.27
N PRO A 651 -0.46 3.33 -8.20
CA PRO A 651 0.42 3.34 -7.01
C PRO A 651 1.30 4.61 -6.89
N ALA A 652 1.57 5.06 -5.66
CA ALA A 652 2.38 6.23 -5.31
C ALA A 652 3.91 5.95 -5.31
N ALA A 653 4.72 6.94 -5.68
CA ALA A 653 6.18 6.85 -5.88
C ALA A 653 7.02 7.19 -4.62
N ALA A 654 8.19 6.54 -4.50
CA ALA A 654 9.17 6.69 -3.40
C ALA A 654 10.08 7.95 -3.53
N PRO A 655 10.63 8.49 -2.43
CA PRO A 655 11.55 9.64 -2.44
C PRO A 655 13.01 9.24 -2.77
N PRO A 656 13.83 10.13 -3.36
CA PRO A 656 15.23 9.82 -3.72
C PRO A 656 16.24 10.07 -2.56
N MET A 657 17.28 9.24 -2.47
CA MET A 657 18.45 9.37 -1.58
C MET A 657 19.38 10.55 -1.95
N PRO A 658 20.14 11.14 -1.00
CA PRO A 658 21.14 12.17 -1.27
C PRO A 658 22.51 11.59 -1.66
N ASP A 659 23.09 12.09 -2.76
CA ASP A 659 24.38 11.67 -3.29
C ASP A 659 25.55 12.55 -2.77
N LEU A 660 26.57 11.90 -2.22
CA LEU A 660 27.64 12.42 -1.35
C LEU A 660 28.94 12.74 -2.14
N MET A 661 28.82 13.36 -3.33
CA MET A 661 29.95 13.55 -4.26
C MET A 661 30.03 14.95 -4.87
N SER A 662 29.61 15.99 -4.13
CA SER A 662 29.74 17.41 -4.55
C SER A 662 30.70 18.24 -3.67
N ASP A 663 31.34 17.63 -2.68
CA ASP A 663 32.06 18.34 -1.60
C ASP A 663 33.57 18.53 -1.83
N LEU A 664 34.06 18.34 -3.06
CA LEU A 664 35.46 18.56 -3.39
C LEU A 664 35.57 19.38 -4.67
N ILE A 665 36.20 20.55 -4.53
CA ILE A 665 36.57 21.54 -5.56
C ILE A 665 35.54 22.67 -5.73
N SER A 666 35.59 23.65 -4.81
CA SER A 666 35.70 25.08 -5.14
C SER A 666 35.99 25.91 -3.87
N LEU A 667 37.28 26.06 -3.55
CA LEU A 667 37.81 27.15 -2.74
C LEU A 667 38.09 28.33 -3.69
N ASP A 668 37.39 29.46 -3.50
CA ASP A 668 37.97 30.74 -3.06
C ASP A 668 37.04 31.96 -3.28
N LEU A 669 36.70 32.59 -2.15
CA LEU A 669 36.73 34.04 -1.84
C LEU A 669 36.09 35.06 -2.80
N VAL A 670 34.85 35.50 -2.49
CA VAL A 670 34.42 36.93 -2.47
C VAL A 670 33.26 37.09 -1.45
N PRO A 671 33.25 38.12 -0.58
CA PRO A 671 32.33 38.21 0.56
C PRO A 671 30.94 38.68 0.12
N VAL A 672 29.89 37.99 0.57
CA VAL A 672 28.50 38.43 0.40
C VAL A 672 28.01 39.02 1.72
N SER A 673 27.68 40.31 1.66
CA SER A 673 27.05 41.11 2.69
C SER A 673 25.71 40.52 3.14
N GLU A 674 25.48 40.54 4.46
CA GLU A 674 24.20 40.23 5.09
C GLU A 674 23.07 41.11 4.54
N PRO A 675 21.89 40.54 4.25
CA PRO A 675 20.63 41.23 4.40
C PRO A 675 20.06 40.87 5.78
N THR A 676 20.16 41.82 6.71
CA THR A 676 19.36 41.84 7.94
C THR A 676 17.88 41.92 7.55
N ALA A 677 17.15 40.82 7.69
CA ALA A 677 15.71 40.80 7.51
C ALA A 677 15.03 41.28 8.81
N ALA A 678 14.50 42.50 8.77
CA ALA A 678 13.61 43.03 9.79
C ALA A 678 12.33 42.18 9.90
N ALA A 679 11.94 41.85 11.13
CA ALA A 679 10.74 41.08 11.45
C ALA A 679 9.45 41.85 11.10
N PRO A 680 8.42 41.20 10.51
CA PRO A 680 7.10 41.82 10.38
C PRO A 680 6.30 41.68 11.69
N SER A 681 5.74 42.79 12.13
CA SER A 681 4.82 42.92 13.25
C SER A 681 3.50 42.17 12.98
N GLY A 682 3.44 40.90 13.37
CA GLY A 682 2.20 40.13 13.51
C GLY A 682 1.68 40.12 14.96
N PRO A 683 0.45 39.63 15.22
CA PRO A 683 0.01 39.37 16.59
C PRO A 683 0.98 38.40 17.30
N PRO A 684 1.19 38.53 18.61
CA PRO A 684 2.14 37.70 19.34
C PRO A 684 1.79 36.21 19.18
N LEU A 685 2.82 35.38 18.95
CA LEU A 685 2.65 33.93 18.85
C LEU A 685 2.11 33.37 20.18
N PRO A 686 1.10 32.47 20.14
CA PRO A 686 0.58 31.86 21.35
C PRO A 686 1.65 30.94 21.97
N VAL A 687 1.72 30.92 23.30
CA VAL A 687 2.62 30.02 24.04
C VAL A 687 2.06 28.61 23.94
N ILE A 688 2.80 27.72 23.28
CA ILE A 688 2.44 26.30 23.10
C ILE A 688 3.14 25.40 24.12
N PHE A 689 4.27 25.86 24.66
CA PHE A 689 5.00 25.17 25.72
C PHE A 689 5.51 26.19 26.76
N PRO A 690 4.96 26.21 27.98
CA PRO A 690 5.29 27.22 28.99
C PRO A 690 6.64 26.94 29.67
N ALA A 691 7.32 27.99 30.12
CA ALA A 691 8.62 27.90 30.81
C ALA A 691 8.62 26.98 32.05
N SER A 692 7.48 26.88 32.74
CA SER A 692 7.30 26.01 33.91
C SER A 692 7.38 24.52 33.57
N ALA A 693 6.91 24.12 32.38
CA ALA A 693 6.98 22.75 31.89
C ALA A 693 8.33 22.44 31.21
N GLY A 694 8.95 23.45 30.59
CA GLY A 694 10.22 23.33 29.88
C GLY A 694 11.48 23.54 30.71
N GLN A 695 11.39 23.48 32.04
CA GLN A 695 12.53 23.74 32.95
C GLN A 695 13.27 25.04 32.63
N GLY A 696 12.54 26.08 32.22
CA GLY A 696 13.05 27.38 31.79
C GLY A 696 13.02 27.63 30.28
N LEU A 697 12.84 26.63 29.42
CA LEU A 697 12.57 26.87 27.99
C LEU A 697 11.08 27.15 27.76
N GLN A 698 10.77 28.27 27.09
CA GLN A 698 9.43 28.59 26.60
C GLN A 698 9.41 28.52 25.07
N ILE A 699 8.37 27.90 24.50
CA ILE A 699 8.14 27.82 23.06
C ILE A 699 6.77 28.40 22.74
N SER A 700 6.74 29.35 21.81
CA SER A 700 5.53 29.90 21.23
C SER A 700 5.47 29.56 19.75
N GLY A 701 4.30 29.27 19.20
CA GLY A 701 4.22 28.88 17.80
C GLY A 701 2.85 28.87 17.17
N ARG A 702 2.83 28.89 15.83
CA ARG A 702 1.62 28.79 15.01
C ARG A 702 1.96 28.33 13.59
N LEU A 703 1.14 27.45 13.03
CA LEU A 703 1.18 27.10 11.61
C LEU A 703 0.60 28.24 10.75
N ILE A 704 1.35 28.67 9.76
CA ILE A 704 0.98 29.73 8.82
C ILE A 704 1.22 29.26 7.39
N ARG A 705 0.52 29.86 6.42
CA ARG A 705 0.74 29.63 5.00
C ARG A 705 1.33 30.90 4.37
N ARG A 706 2.38 30.79 3.58
CA ARG A 706 2.99 31.88 2.79
C ARG A 706 3.41 31.36 1.43
N ASP A 707 3.08 32.10 0.37
CA ASP A 707 3.48 31.82 -1.02
C ASP A 707 3.23 30.35 -1.45
N GLY A 708 2.07 29.80 -1.10
CA GLY A 708 1.68 28.42 -1.45
C GLY A 708 2.29 27.32 -0.57
N GLN A 709 3.17 27.65 0.38
CA GLN A 709 3.83 26.70 1.29
C GLN A 709 3.37 26.90 2.75
N VAL A 710 3.31 25.80 3.51
CA VAL A 710 2.99 25.82 4.94
C VAL A 710 4.29 25.94 5.74
N PHE A 711 4.32 26.86 6.69
CA PHE A 711 5.43 27.08 7.62
C PHE A 711 4.94 26.94 9.05
N TYR A 712 5.82 26.45 9.93
CA TYR A 712 5.62 26.50 11.35
C TYR A 712 6.46 27.64 11.93
N SER A 713 5.79 28.72 12.31
CA SER A 713 6.42 29.89 12.94
C SER A 713 6.62 29.58 14.42
N LEU A 714 7.86 29.58 14.87
CA LEU A 714 8.25 29.24 16.23
C LEU A 714 9.09 30.36 16.85
N ALA A 715 8.92 30.58 18.14
CA ALA A 715 9.74 31.47 18.95
C ALA A 715 10.22 30.70 20.18
N PHE A 716 11.52 30.70 20.41
CA PHE A 716 12.18 30.03 21.54
C PHE A 716 12.73 31.08 22.49
N GLU A 717 12.42 30.96 23.78
CA GLU A 717 12.87 31.88 24.82
C GLU A 717 13.53 31.11 25.96
N ASN A 718 14.78 31.48 26.28
CA ASN A 718 15.60 30.79 27.28
C ASN A 718 15.52 31.52 28.63
N ASN A 719 14.79 30.96 29.59
CA ASN A 719 14.75 31.42 30.99
C ASN A 719 15.59 30.54 31.94
N THR A 720 16.48 29.69 31.40
CA THR A 720 17.40 28.87 32.20
C THR A 720 18.64 29.66 32.61
N THR A 721 19.48 29.07 33.47
CA THR A 721 20.75 29.68 33.92
C THR A 721 21.92 29.47 32.96
N GLY A 722 21.76 28.66 31.90
CA GLY A 722 22.82 28.31 30.93
C GLY A 722 22.41 28.57 29.47
N PRO A 723 23.37 28.59 28.53
CA PRO A 723 23.07 28.74 27.10
C PRO A 723 22.43 27.47 26.53
N LEU A 724 21.41 27.60 25.68
CA LEU A 724 20.75 26.48 25.00
C LEU A 724 21.05 26.51 23.50
N ASP A 725 21.55 25.41 22.95
CA ASP A 725 21.96 25.29 21.55
C ASP A 725 21.61 23.91 20.96
N GLY A 726 21.69 23.78 19.63
CA GLY A 726 21.50 22.50 18.94
C GLY A 726 20.06 22.00 18.91
N PHE A 727 19.10 22.91 18.74
CA PHE A 727 17.69 22.55 18.69
C PHE A 727 17.37 21.63 17.50
N GLN A 728 16.68 20.53 17.76
CA GLN A 728 16.12 19.62 16.77
C GLN A 728 14.63 19.41 17.07
N ILE A 729 13.83 19.26 16.01
CA ILE A 729 12.37 19.11 16.11
C ILE A 729 11.90 17.89 15.33
N GLN A 730 10.93 17.17 15.90
CA GLN A 730 10.28 16.04 15.27
C GLN A 730 8.77 16.12 15.51
N PHE A 731 7.99 15.64 14.53
CA PHE A 731 6.53 15.60 14.59
C PHE A 731 6.09 14.14 14.61
N ASN A 732 5.15 13.80 15.48
CA ASN A 732 4.49 12.50 15.43
C ASN A 732 3.56 12.40 14.21
N LYS A 733 3.12 11.18 13.93
CA LYS A 733 2.11 10.91 12.91
C LYS A 733 0.83 11.73 13.19
N ASN A 734 0.30 12.40 12.18
CA ASN A 734 -0.87 13.26 12.25
C ASN A 734 -1.74 13.15 10.98
N THR A 735 -2.99 13.62 11.08
CA THR A 735 -4.03 13.49 10.04
C THR A 735 -3.60 13.99 8.65
N PHE A 736 -2.74 15.02 8.59
CA PHE A 736 -2.36 15.68 7.34
C PHE A 736 -0.93 15.34 6.89
N GLY A 737 -0.24 14.47 7.64
CA GLY A 737 1.13 14.07 7.34
C GLY A 737 2.17 15.17 7.48
N LEU A 738 1.93 16.17 8.35
CA LEU A 738 2.84 17.29 8.57
C LEU A 738 4.20 16.80 9.10
N ALA A 739 5.28 17.21 8.44
CA ALA A 739 6.66 16.94 8.85
C ALA A 739 7.57 18.15 8.57
N ALA A 740 8.72 18.23 9.22
CA ALA A 740 9.74 19.24 8.93
C ALA A 740 10.33 19.02 7.52
N ALA A 741 10.45 20.08 6.71
CA ALA A 741 11.12 20.01 5.41
C ALA A 741 12.64 20.01 5.50
N GLY A 742 13.20 20.35 6.66
CA GLY A 742 14.63 20.44 6.90
C GLY A 742 14.96 20.62 8.39
N PRO A 743 16.24 20.75 8.74
CA PRO A 743 16.66 20.94 10.13
C PRO A 743 16.14 22.27 10.70
N LEU A 744 15.82 22.27 11.99
CA LEU A 744 15.41 23.46 12.71
C LEU A 744 16.61 24.42 12.87
N GLN A 745 16.49 25.62 12.32
CA GLN A 745 17.52 26.65 12.44
C GLN A 745 17.19 27.61 13.57
N VAL A 746 17.75 27.35 14.75
CA VAL A 746 17.65 28.23 15.93
C VAL A 746 19.06 28.55 16.41
N PRO A 747 19.43 29.84 16.54
CA PRO A 747 20.74 30.23 17.05
C PRO A 747 20.91 29.84 18.53
N SER A 748 22.15 29.80 19.02
CA SER A 748 22.42 29.57 20.45
C SER A 748 21.77 30.65 21.30
N LEU A 749 20.90 30.27 22.22
CA LEU A 749 20.14 31.17 23.09
C LEU A 749 20.85 31.34 24.43
N LEU A 750 21.29 32.57 24.73
CA LEU A 750 21.80 32.94 26.05
C LEU A 750 20.64 33.09 27.06
N PRO A 751 20.88 32.95 28.38
CA PRO A 751 19.87 33.25 29.40
C PRO A 751 19.21 34.62 29.20
N GLY A 752 17.88 34.65 29.21
CA GLY A 752 17.04 35.85 29.02
C GLY A 752 16.87 36.28 27.56
N THR A 753 17.35 35.51 26.58
CA THR A 753 17.22 35.85 25.14
C THR A 753 16.14 35.02 24.45
N LYS A 754 15.60 35.58 23.35
CA LYS A 754 14.61 34.93 22.48
C LYS A 754 15.09 34.90 21.04
N ALA A 755 14.71 33.87 20.28
CA ALA A 755 14.90 33.80 18.84
C ALA A 755 13.67 33.26 18.12
N ASP A 756 13.34 33.89 17.00
CA ASP A 756 12.25 33.50 16.12
C ASP A 756 12.79 32.69 14.93
N THR A 757 12.06 31.66 14.52
CA THR A 757 12.41 30.81 13.38
C THR A 757 11.17 30.40 12.59
N LEU A 758 11.34 30.20 11.29
CA LEU A 758 10.31 29.75 10.37
C LEU A 758 10.73 28.41 9.78
N LEU A 759 10.05 27.34 10.21
CA LEU A 759 10.32 25.99 9.74
C LEU A 759 9.40 25.66 8.56
N PRO A 760 9.92 25.40 7.34
CA PRO A 760 9.07 24.95 6.24
C PRO A 760 8.53 23.54 6.53
N MET A 761 7.25 23.31 6.23
CA MET A 761 6.56 22.06 6.50
C MET A 761 6.27 21.30 5.20
N LEU A 762 6.44 19.97 5.25
CA LEU A 762 6.00 19.03 4.23
C LEU A 762 4.65 18.44 4.62
N LEU A 763 3.83 18.12 3.62
CA LEU A 763 2.56 17.40 3.78
C LEU A 763 2.76 15.92 3.40
N PHE A 764 1.88 15.05 3.90
CA PHE A 764 1.80 13.62 3.53
C PHE A 764 2.97 12.70 3.93
N GLN A 765 3.91 13.15 4.75
CA GLN A 765 5.06 12.33 5.18
C GLN A 765 4.74 11.50 6.44
N ASN A 766 4.14 12.13 7.46
CA ASN A 766 3.89 11.52 8.76
C ASN A 766 2.39 11.24 8.99
N LEU A 767 1.76 10.43 8.14
CA LEU A 767 0.30 10.18 8.22
C LEU A 767 -0.06 9.25 9.39
N SER A 768 -1.07 9.62 10.19
CA SER A 768 -1.69 8.75 11.19
C SER A 768 -2.89 7.98 10.62
N VAL A 769 -3.06 6.73 11.04
CA VAL A 769 -4.27 5.93 10.75
C VAL A 769 -5.23 6.10 11.93
N GLY A 770 -6.41 6.67 11.70
CA GLY A 770 -7.39 6.98 12.74
C GLY A 770 -8.36 8.09 12.34
N PRO A 771 -9.35 8.41 13.18
CA PRO A 771 -10.29 9.50 12.92
C PRO A 771 -9.54 10.83 12.81
N PRO A 772 -10.01 11.77 11.96
CA PRO A 772 -9.29 13.01 11.71
C PRO A 772 -9.20 13.87 12.98
N SER A 773 -7.98 14.16 13.39
CA SER A 773 -7.65 14.99 14.56
C SER A 773 -6.93 16.27 14.16
N SER A 774 -7.23 17.37 14.87
CA SER A 774 -6.49 18.63 14.77
C SER A 774 -5.27 18.68 15.70
N VAL A 775 -4.98 17.63 16.47
CA VAL A 775 -3.86 17.65 17.44
C VAL A 775 -2.55 17.35 16.73
N LEU A 776 -1.56 18.22 16.91
CA LEU A 776 -0.19 18.07 16.44
C LEU A 776 0.73 17.80 17.62
N GLN A 777 1.26 16.59 17.72
CA GLN A 777 2.26 16.25 18.74
C GLN A 777 3.67 16.55 18.22
N VAL A 778 4.43 17.33 18.99
CA VAL A 778 5.75 17.84 18.63
C VAL A 778 6.74 17.46 19.72
N ALA A 779 7.92 17.00 19.32
CA ALA A 779 9.06 16.76 20.17
C ALA A 779 10.20 17.71 19.80
N VAL A 780 10.75 18.44 20.77
CA VAL A 780 11.93 19.28 20.59
C VAL A 780 13.02 18.77 21.53
N LYS A 781 14.26 18.71 21.05
CA LYS A 781 15.43 18.43 21.88
C LYS A 781 16.53 19.45 21.62
N ASN A 782 17.44 19.60 22.55
CA ASN A 782 18.67 20.36 22.39
C ASN A 782 19.88 19.48 22.83
N HIS A 783 21.10 20.02 22.82
CA HIS A 783 22.28 19.24 23.21
C HIS A 783 22.42 18.97 24.72
N GLN A 784 21.78 19.77 25.58
CA GLN A 784 22.07 19.82 27.02
C GLN A 784 20.94 19.30 27.91
N GLN A 785 19.72 19.15 27.39
CA GLN A 785 18.50 18.81 28.14
C GLN A 785 17.74 17.64 27.49
N PRO A 786 16.85 16.95 28.25
CA PRO A 786 16.01 15.89 27.71
C PRO A 786 15.03 16.40 26.64
N VAL A 787 14.51 15.46 25.84
CA VAL A 787 13.50 15.75 24.81
C VAL A 787 12.20 16.27 25.46
N TRP A 788 11.73 17.43 25.03
CA TRP A 788 10.46 18.01 25.44
C TRP A 788 9.34 17.63 24.47
N TYR A 789 8.23 17.15 25.01
CA TYR A 789 7.03 16.80 24.24
C TYR A 789 5.92 17.79 24.55
N PHE A 790 5.28 18.31 23.51
CA PHE A 790 4.11 19.19 23.63
C PHE A 790 3.13 18.99 22.48
N THR A 791 1.92 19.49 22.66
CA THR A 791 0.83 19.41 21.67
C THR A 791 0.44 20.80 21.19
N ASP A 792 0.33 20.98 19.89
CA ASP A 792 -0.24 22.16 19.23
C ASP A 792 -1.53 21.78 18.46
N LYS A 793 -2.30 22.76 17.97
CA LYS A 793 -3.50 22.56 17.15
C LYS A 793 -3.22 22.92 15.69
N ILE A 794 -3.57 22.03 14.76
CA ILE A 794 -3.48 22.25 13.32
C ILE A 794 -4.67 23.12 12.87
N PRO A 795 -4.44 24.37 12.43
CA PRO A 795 -5.49 25.20 11.86
C PRO A 795 -5.78 24.75 10.42
N LEU A 796 -6.97 24.19 10.17
CA LEU A 796 -7.31 23.65 8.84
C LEU A 796 -7.25 24.72 7.73
N GLN A 797 -7.55 25.98 8.06
CA GLN A 797 -7.46 27.11 7.13
C GLN A 797 -6.03 27.35 6.58
N ALA A 798 -4.98 26.97 7.32
CA ALA A 798 -3.61 27.04 6.81
C ALA A 798 -3.32 25.99 5.72
N LEU A 799 -4.19 24.98 5.60
CA LEU A 799 -4.07 23.87 4.65
C LEU A 799 -4.98 24.02 3.42
N PHE A 800 -5.80 25.07 3.32
CA PHE A 800 -6.66 25.27 2.14
C PHE A 800 -5.82 25.48 0.86
N LEU A 801 -6.15 24.72 -0.19
CA LEU A 801 -5.45 24.71 -1.47
C LEU A 801 -5.97 25.78 -2.43
N GLU A 802 -5.09 26.31 -3.28
CA GLU A 802 -5.42 27.35 -4.27
C GLU A 802 -6.30 26.81 -5.42
N ASP A 803 -6.24 25.51 -5.70
CA ASP A 803 -7.09 24.84 -6.69
C ASP A 803 -8.50 24.51 -6.16
N GLY A 804 -8.85 25.02 -4.98
CA GLY A 804 -10.16 24.86 -4.33
C GLY A 804 -11.30 25.65 -4.98
N LYS A 805 -10.99 26.50 -5.97
CA LYS A 805 -11.99 27.33 -6.66
C LYS A 805 -12.83 26.47 -7.62
N MET A 806 -14.14 26.47 -7.43
CA MET A 806 -15.07 25.76 -8.31
C MET A 806 -15.88 26.74 -9.16
N GLU A 807 -16.29 26.31 -10.36
CA GLU A 807 -17.29 27.03 -11.15
C GLU A 807 -18.70 26.64 -10.67
N ARG A 808 -19.68 27.55 -10.87
CA ARG A 808 -21.05 27.35 -10.40
C ARG A 808 -21.70 26.06 -10.92
N GLY A 809 -21.44 25.69 -12.17
CA GLY A 809 -21.95 24.44 -12.76
C GLY A 809 -21.38 23.20 -12.05
N SER A 810 -20.06 23.15 -11.87
CA SER A 810 -19.35 22.07 -11.17
C SER A 810 -19.75 21.97 -9.70
N PHE A 811 -19.98 23.09 -9.02
CA PHE A 811 -20.49 23.12 -7.65
C PHE A 811 -21.86 22.42 -7.55
N LEU A 812 -22.80 22.77 -8.44
CA LEU A 812 -24.15 22.18 -8.43
C LEU A 812 -24.16 20.69 -8.80
N GLU A 813 -23.31 20.29 -9.75
CA GLU A 813 -23.15 18.89 -10.13
C GLU A 813 -22.58 18.07 -8.97
N THR A 814 -21.53 18.57 -8.32
CA THR A 814 -20.90 17.90 -7.17
C THR A 814 -21.85 17.86 -5.95
N TRP A 815 -22.61 18.94 -5.71
CA TRP A 815 -23.61 19.00 -4.63
C TRP A 815 -24.73 17.96 -4.79
N LYS A 816 -25.19 17.75 -6.03
CA LYS A 816 -26.22 16.75 -6.36
C LYS A 816 -25.68 15.32 -6.39
N ALA A 817 -24.41 15.14 -6.75
CA ALA A 817 -23.78 13.84 -6.81
C ALA A 817 -23.52 13.22 -5.42
N LEU A 818 -23.34 14.05 -4.39
CA LEU A 818 -23.14 13.58 -3.02
C LEU A 818 -24.48 13.23 -2.34
N PRO A 819 -24.58 12.08 -1.64
CA PRO A 819 -25.76 11.72 -0.85
C PRO A 819 -26.05 12.72 0.27
N ASP A 820 -27.29 12.81 0.73
CA ASP A 820 -27.67 13.71 1.82
C ASP A 820 -27.08 13.29 3.18
N SER A 821 -26.71 12.02 3.35
CA SER A 821 -25.96 11.53 4.52
C SER A 821 -24.55 12.13 4.65
N HIS A 822 -24.04 12.79 3.60
CA HIS A 822 -22.75 13.47 3.59
C HIS A 822 -22.85 14.97 3.92
N GLU A 823 -24.06 15.47 4.18
CA GLU A 823 -24.30 16.84 4.61
C GLU A 823 -24.32 16.92 6.14
N VAL A 824 -23.41 17.71 6.70
CA VAL A 824 -23.31 17.97 8.14
C VAL A 824 -23.59 19.45 8.37
N THR A 825 -24.40 19.77 9.38
CA THR A 825 -24.75 21.15 9.73
C THR A 825 -24.31 21.48 11.16
N ARG A 826 -23.80 22.70 11.39
CA ARG A 826 -23.48 23.22 12.72
C ARG A 826 -23.84 24.71 12.81
N ASP A 827 -24.47 25.10 13.91
CA ASP A 827 -24.72 26.51 14.24
C ASP A 827 -23.47 27.14 14.89
N LEU A 828 -23.07 28.31 14.41
CA LEU A 828 -21.95 29.10 14.89
C LEU A 828 -22.48 30.37 15.58
N PRO A 829 -22.82 30.31 16.87
CA PRO A 829 -23.53 31.39 17.56
C PRO A 829 -22.67 32.66 17.75
N THR A 830 -21.34 32.52 17.76
CA THR A 830 -20.40 33.63 17.96
C THR A 830 -19.89 34.29 16.67
N ALA A 831 -20.21 33.71 15.51
CA ALA A 831 -19.77 34.22 14.21
C ALA A 831 -20.68 35.37 13.75
N LEU A 832 -20.10 36.41 13.14
CA LEU A 832 -20.81 37.60 12.67
C LEU A 832 -20.43 37.93 11.22
N ILE A 833 -21.42 38.00 10.34
CA ILE A 833 -21.25 38.52 8.98
C ILE A 833 -21.69 39.98 8.98
N SER A 834 -20.73 40.91 9.13
CA SER A 834 -20.99 42.36 9.19
C SER A 834 -21.26 42.96 7.80
N SER A 835 -20.47 42.57 6.81
CA SER A 835 -20.65 42.90 5.39
C SER A 835 -20.31 41.68 4.55
N VAL A 836 -21.19 41.33 3.61
CA VAL A 836 -21.01 40.16 2.75
C VAL A 836 -19.76 40.31 1.88
N ASP A 837 -19.54 41.49 1.29
CA ASP A 837 -18.40 41.72 0.38
C ASP A 837 -17.07 41.65 1.13
N ALA A 838 -16.99 42.27 2.32
CA ALA A 838 -15.80 42.19 3.16
C ALA A 838 -15.53 40.77 3.67
N THR A 839 -16.60 40.00 3.95
CA THR A 839 -16.49 38.60 4.37
C THR A 839 -15.99 37.74 3.21
N VAL A 840 -16.52 37.91 1.99
CA VAL A 840 -16.07 37.19 0.80
C VAL A 840 -14.59 37.47 0.51
N GLU A 841 -14.14 38.73 0.65
CA GLU A 841 -12.74 39.08 0.46
C GLU A 841 -11.83 38.43 1.53
N LYS A 842 -12.23 38.49 2.81
CA LYS A 842 -11.51 37.83 3.92
C LYS A 842 -11.42 36.31 3.70
N LEU A 843 -12.52 35.66 3.34
CA LEU A 843 -12.55 34.22 3.08
C LEU A 843 -11.73 33.83 1.84
N SER A 844 -11.78 34.64 0.78
CA SER A 844 -11.01 34.40 -0.45
C SER A 844 -9.51 34.52 -0.22
N SER A 845 -9.06 35.44 0.64
CA SER A 845 -7.64 35.55 1.03
C SER A 845 -7.12 34.34 1.81
N SER A 846 -8.02 33.52 2.37
CA SER A 846 -7.70 32.28 3.06
C SER A 846 -7.94 31.03 2.19
N ASN A 847 -8.15 31.16 0.87
CA ASN A 847 -8.49 30.07 -0.07
C ASN A 847 -9.86 29.40 0.17
N LEU A 848 -10.84 30.15 0.71
CA LEU A 848 -12.26 29.75 0.72
C LEU A 848 -13.02 30.60 -0.31
N PHE A 849 -13.40 29.99 -1.43
CA PHE A 849 -13.82 30.71 -2.64
C PHE A 849 -15.33 30.86 -2.73
N TYR A 850 -15.79 32.08 -2.99
CA TYR A 850 -17.21 32.38 -3.18
C TYR A 850 -17.73 31.91 -4.55
N ILE A 851 -18.92 31.29 -4.53
CA ILE A 851 -19.60 30.74 -5.71
C ILE A 851 -20.85 31.55 -6.05
N ALA A 852 -21.74 31.73 -5.07
CA ALA A 852 -23.04 32.36 -5.28
C ALA A 852 -23.65 32.86 -3.96
N ARG A 853 -24.59 33.79 -4.08
CA ARG A 853 -25.43 34.30 -2.98
C ARG A 853 -26.89 34.15 -3.35
N ARG A 854 -27.72 33.79 -2.38
CA ARG A 854 -29.19 33.77 -2.48
C ARG A 854 -29.76 34.48 -1.25
N MET A 855 -30.71 35.38 -1.46
CA MET A 855 -31.46 36.02 -0.37
C MET A 855 -32.79 35.28 -0.17
N LEU A 856 -33.06 34.85 1.06
CA LEU A 856 -34.32 34.22 1.44
C LEU A 856 -35.36 35.32 1.72
N LYS A 857 -36.36 35.44 0.83
CA LYS A 857 -37.37 36.52 0.90
C LYS A 857 -38.26 36.45 2.15
N ASP A 858 -38.41 35.26 2.74
CA ASP A 858 -39.32 35.03 3.87
C ASP A 858 -38.68 35.35 5.23
N THR A 859 -37.35 35.23 5.35
CA THR A 859 -36.59 35.39 6.62
C THR A 859 -35.57 36.53 6.58
N ASN A 860 -35.43 37.21 5.44
CA ASN A 860 -34.43 38.27 5.17
C ASN A 860 -32.97 37.84 5.43
N GLN A 861 -32.70 36.53 5.38
CA GLN A 861 -31.37 35.95 5.58
C GLN A 861 -30.63 35.81 4.25
N ASP A 862 -29.30 35.98 4.30
CA ASP A 862 -28.40 35.73 3.18
C ASP A 862 -27.80 34.33 3.28
N VAL A 863 -27.83 33.63 2.15
CA VAL A 863 -27.22 32.32 1.97
C VAL A 863 -26.03 32.46 1.02
N LEU A 864 -24.83 32.13 1.49
CA LEU A 864 -23.58 32.17 0.74
C LEU A 864 -23.10 30.76 0.44
N TYR A 865 -22.83 30.48 -0.84
CA TYR A 865 -22.24 29.23 -1.31
C TYR A 865 -20.75 29.43 -1.54
N LEU A 866 -19.94 28.59 -0.89
CA LEU A 866 -18.47 28.66 -0.89
C LEU A 866 -17.87 27.28 -1.20
N SER A 867 -16.67 27.24 -1.78
CA SER A 867 -15.90 26.01 -1.99
C SER A 867 -14.48 26.14 -1.47
N CYS A 868 -13.94 25.07 -0.90
CA CYS A 868 -12.51 24.92 -0.65
C CYS A 868 -12.06 23.48 -0.87
N LYS A 869 -10.75 23.28 -0.95
CA LYS A 869 -10.13 21.96 -0.97
C LYS A 869 -9.06 21.86 0.09
N VAL A 870 -8.95 20.69 0.71
CA VAL A 870 -7.84 20.36 1.61
C VAL A 870 -7.01 19.20 1.05
N PRO A 871 -5.71 19.17 1.35
CA PRO A 871 -4.86 18.02 1.08
C PRO A 871 -5.36 16.78 1.84
N TYR A 872 -5.39 15.63 1.17
CA TYR A 872 -5.76 14.33 1.73
C TYR A 872 -4.84 13.21 1.23
N VAL A 873 -4.97 12.01 1.82
CA VAL A 873 -4.07 10.87 1.63
C VAL A 873 -3.78 10.57 0.13
N SER A 874 -2.52 10.21 -0.16
CA SER A 874 -2.05 9.80 -1.50
C SER A 874 -2.13 10.87 -2.60
N GLY A 875 -1.93 12.15 -2.26
CA GLY A 875 -1.87 13.24 -3.24
C GLY A 875 -3.22 13.65 -3.84
N LYS A 876 -4.32 13.16 -3.25
CA LYS A 876 -5.69 13.57 -3.61
C LYS A 876 -6.13 14.72 -2.69
N SER A 877 -7.01 15.60 -3.19
CA SER A 877 -7.62 16.67 -2.39
C SER A 877 -9.09 16.36 -2.11
N ILE A 878 -9.58 16.66 -0.90
CA ILE A 878 -11.02 16.56 -0.60
C ILE A 878 -11.66 17.93 -0.85
N PRO A 879 -12.70 18.03 -1.71
CA PRO A 879 -13.50 19.23 -1.86
C PRO A 879 -14.52 19.34 -0.72
N PHE A 880 -14.69 20.55 -0.21
CA PHE A 880 -15.78 20.93 0.67
C PHE A 880 -16.69 21.93 -0.02
N LEU A 881 -17.99 21.63 -0.01
CA LEU A 881 -19.04 22.51 -0.46
C LEU A 881 -19.70 23.10 0.79
N VAL A 882 -19.69 24.42 0.92
CA VAL A 882 -20.12 25.10 2.14
C VAL A 882 -21.29 26.01 1.83
N GLU A 883 -22.33 25.93 2.64
CA GLU A 883 -23.47 26.85 2.67
C GLU A 883 -23.47 27.59 4.01
N LEU A 884 -23.34 28.92 3.98
CA LEU A 884 -23.47 29.78 5.15
C LEU A 884 -24.79 30.55 5.08
N THR A 885 -25.64 30.37 6.08
CA THR A 885 -26.90 31.10 6.22
C THR A 885 -26.82 32.02 7.43
N ALA A 886 -26.98 33.33 7.21
CA ALA A 886 -26.92 34.32 8.30
C ALA A 886 -27.76 35.56 8.02
N LEU A 887 -28.15 36.25 9.10
CA LEU A 887 -28.70 37.60 9.02
C LEU A 887 -27.55 38.61 9.14
N VAL A 888 -27.30 39.38 8.09
CA VAL A 888 -26.18 40.34 8.05
C VAL A 888 -26.31 41.36 9.19
N GLY A 889 -25.22 41.56 9.94
CA GLY A 889 -25.16 42.47 11.08
C GLY A 889 -25.64 41.88 12.42
N SER A 890 -26.08 40.62 12.46
CA SER A 890 -26.45 39.92 13.71
C SER A 890 -25.54 38.71 13.96
N PRO A 891 -25.17 38.44 15.23
CA PRO A 891 -24.39 37.24 15.57
C PRO A 891 -25.24 35.97 15.38
N GLY A 892 -24.63 34.92 14.85
CA GLY A 892 -25.27 33.65 14.56
C GLY A 892 -25.24 33.31 13.07
N VAL A 893 -24.41 32.34 12.71
CA VAL A 893 -24.28 31.82 11.34
C VAL A 893 -24.55 30.33 11.35
N LYS A 894 -25.50 29.87 10.54
CA LYS A 894 -25.73 28.44 10.32
C LYS A 894 -24.84 27.98 9.17
N CYS A 895 -23.98 27.00 9.42
CA CYS A 895 -23.05 26.46 8.44
C CYS A 895 -23.46 25.02 8.08
N ALA A 896 -23.72 24.75 6.81
CA ALA A 896 -23.87 23.40 6.27
C ALA A 896 -22.69 23.06 5.35
N VAL A 897 -22.17 21.84 5.46
CA VAL A 897 -21.00 21.38 4.72
C VAL A 897 -21.32 20.02 4.10
N LYS A 898 -21.11 19.91 2.79
CA LYS A 898 -21.24 18.65 2.04
C LYS A 898 -19.89 18.26 1.46
N THR A 899 -19.44 17.04 1.76
CA THR A 899 -18.09 16.55 1.40
C THR A 899 -18.06 15.03 1.23
N PRO A 900 -17.19 14.47 0.37
CA PRO A 900 -16.98 13.02 0.30
C PRO A 900 -16.55 12.36 1.62
N SER A 901 -15.97 13.13 2.55
CA SER A 901 -15.53 12.63 3.87
C SER A 901 -16.18 13.44 5.01
N PRO A 902 -17.39 13.07 5.46
CA PRO A 902 -18.14 13.83 6.46
C PRO A 902 -17.46 13.89 7.83
N GLU A 903 -16.54 12.95 8.13
CA GLU A 903 -15.73 12.92 9.34
C GLU A 903 -14.81 14.16 9.49
N MET A 904 -14.47 14.83 8.38
CA MET A 904 -13.63 16.02 8.37
C MET A 904 -14.41 17.32 8.66
N SER A 905 -15.74 17.29 8.57
CA SER A 905 -16.61 18.47 8.74
C SER A 905 -16.42 19.21 10.08
N PRO A 906 -16.22 18.54 11.24
CA PRO A 906 -15.91 19.22 12.51
C PRO A 906 -14.72 20.18 12.43
N LEU A 907 -13.65 19.79 11.72
CA LEU A 907 -12.44 20.59 11.56
C LEU A 907 -12.68 21.81 10.68
N LEU A 908 -13.55 21.69 9.68
CA LEU A 908 -13.91 22.79 8.81
C LEU A 908 -14.79 23.82 9.54
N PHE A 909 -15.73 23.38 10.38
CA PHE A 909 -16.53 24.30 11.19
C PHE A 909 -15.67 25.15 12.12
N ASP A 910 -14.66 24.56 12.78
CA ASP A 910 -13.71 25.29 13.62
C ASP A 910 -12.93 26.34 12.82
N ALA A 911 -12.53 26.01 11.58
CA ALA A 911 -11.84 26.94 10.70
C ALA A 911 -12.74 28.09 10.22
N ILE A 912 -13.99 27.81 9.88
CA ILE A 912 -14.98 28.82 9.47
C ILE A 912 -15.31 29.75 10.65
N ASP A 913 -15.54 29.20 11.85
CA ASP A 913 -15.78 30.02 13.05
C ASP A 913 -14.59 30.92 13.37
N PHE A 914 -13.35 30.43 13.21
CA PHE A 914 -12.15 31.25 13.35
C PHE A 914 -12.05 32.36 12.29
N LEU A 915 -12.43 32.09 11.04
CA LEU A 915 -12.35 33.07 9.95
C LEU A 915 -13.46 34.13 10.02
N LEU A 916 -14.62 33.80 10.60
CA LEU A 916 -15.75 34.71 10.77
C LEU A 916 -15.68 35.55 12.05
N LYS A 917 -14.74 35.22 12.96
CA LYS A 917 -14.30 36.09 14.07
C LYS A 917 -13.23 37.07 13.59
#